data_AF-A0A8H7Z8T5-F1
#
_entry.id   AF-A0A8H7Z8T5-F1
#
_cell.length_a   1.000
_cell.length_b   1.000
_cell.length_c   1.000
_cell.angle_alpha   90.00
_cell.angle_beta   90.00
_cell.angle_gamma   90.00
#
_symmetry.space_group_name_H-M   'P 1'
#
loop_
_entity.id
_entity.type
_entity.pdbx_description
1 polymer ?
#
loop_
_entity_poly.entity_id
_entity_poly.type
_entity_poly.pdbx_seq_one_letter_code
_entity_poly.pdbx_strand_id
1 'polypeptide(L)'
;MRQIANTWSHFCHLRSSTATFGNSCIQFTRLNSSGSNGNHAENLKETNSNSNNSKTQTGNGTSDKPKETPTKVKARKILCFVNDTKASKRSQKPENQQGSETVQSHSSSVKDFEQAFGAMDRLEKLNPKGRSSKRRSKTKASSSGGKLDCEVGTTRLTSNDAIKRPLNQCIAPKKSDIPQLAHNLDRVLFSPGVHFLQDPRTRIYNFSPFLKNVIHYKDFNFDAAGTYTPVDKHSTLMENAQKFKKQFYSSTSSMTSILSKFYMLLNNYSPSRVERFGEIPFSGVATKLPSCTFVEPKGTFTEQGKKKTIYSLSADKSCDSEILLSAMGICMETLLTNPEDEFVKYRKDNKEDAPPSPSNAYNYSSYGSFLMRSQLDCFDERLPGNGTFDLKTRASTNIRYNSRDPNVGETDYQIFKLKGQYESYEKEFRDLIKTGALLKYLFQARIGQMDGIFIAYHNINSIFGFQYLPLEELDKLLYSHADFGTLALDSSEDSLELYYDMDKLPSLVGETQFKFSLEMWETLLKEHIIKDFEASGLKDTAFRLVIQTYRRRYARTQQLRVYAIPVSTNEIEQFQSFGNQFPTDFKQDLTEKQRILNTKKHVAELQKFNTKTIKGKKLLSYLISMEKSYIDEQKASYYSLPNHIPKSWRLQYSIKRIKKLSPEDFIQVFDLPVQQLGEQFSSTNKSKSNFIKKLQSIHRRYEKIGALRKKQWELKENTANVYRPKYEF
;
A
#
# COMPACT_ATOMS: atom_id res chain seq x y z
N MET A 1 -1.37 3.46 28.75
CA MET A 1 -0.55 2.91 27.65
C MET A 1 -0.59 1.36 27.65
N ARG A 2 -1.74 0.70 27.38
CA ARG A 2 -1.83 -0.78 27.30
C ARG A 2 -2.69 -1.33 26.14
N GLN A 3 -3.17 -0.48 25.23
CA GLN A 3 -3.94 -0.90 24.05
C GLN A 3 -3.14 -0.92 22.73
N ILE A 4 -1.99 -0.24 22.68
CA ILE A 4 -1.20 -0.07 21.44
C ILE A 4 -0.51 -1.38 21.01
N ALA A 5 -0.06 -2.23 21.95
CA ALA A 5 0.54 -3.53 21.62
C ALA A 5 -0.45 -4.58 21.05
N ASN A 6 -1.76 -4.41 21.27
CA ASN A 6 -2.78 -5.41 20.93
C ASN A 6 -3.22 -5.40 19.45
N THR A 7 -2.70 -4.47 18.64
CA THR A 7 -2.86 -4.52 17.19
C THR A 7 -1.87 -5.49 16.54
N TRP A 8 -0.65 -5.64 17.06
CA TRP A 8 0.39 -6.52 16.51
C TRP A 8 0.49 -7.90 17.20
N SER A 9 0.43 -7.97 18.53
CA SER A 9 0.65 -9.24 19.28
C SER A 9 -0.33 -10.36 18.93
N HIS A 10 -1.50 -10.03 18.38
CA HIS A 10 -2.53 -10.97 17.97
C HIS A 10 -2.42 -11.47 16.51
N PHE A 11 -1.36 -11.12 15.77
CA PHE A 11 -1.08 -11.75 14.46
C PHE A 11 -0.34 -13.10 14.62
N CYS A 12 0.65 -13.18 15.51
CA CYS A 12 1.60 -14.30 15.57
C CYS A 12 1.11 -15.58 16.29
N HIS A 13 -0.14 -15.67 16.75
CA HIS A 13 -0.61 -16.77 17.61
C HIS A 13 -1.88 -17.46 17.11
N LEU A 14 -1.75 -18.31 16.09
CA LEU A 14 -2.76 -19.34 15.79
C LEU A 14 -2.26 -20.54 14.95
N ARG A 15 -1.09 -21.13 15.28
CA ARG A 15 -0.67 -22.43 14.68
C ARG A 15 0.43 -23.26 15.39
N SER A 16 0.41 -23.36 16.72
CA SER A 16 1.42 -24.13 17.49
C SER A 16 0.81 -24.97 18.63
N SER A 17 -0.12 -25.87 18.32
CA SER A 17 -0.80 -26.69 19.36
C SER A 17 -1.17 -28.12 18.93
N THR A 18 -0.38 -28.77 18.08
CA THR A 18 -0.43 -30.24 17.83
C THR A 18 0.90 -30.79 17.29
N ALA A 19 1.84 -31.20 18.15
CA ALA A 19 2.87 -32.21 17.83
C ALA A 19 3.62 -32.69 19.10
N THR A 20 3.56 -34.00 19.37
CA THR A 20 4.55 -34.85 20.07
C THR A 20 5.34 -34.33 21.28
N PHE A 21 5.08 -34.98 22.42
CA PHE A 21 6.03 -35.17 23.52
C PHE A 21 7.42 -35.64 23.03
N GLY A 22 8.46 -35.27 23.78
CA GLY A 22 9.79 -35.88 23.71
C GLY A 22 10.51 -35.73 25.06
N ASN A 23 10.62 -36.82 25.82
CA ASN A 23 11.29 -36.81 27.12
C ASN A 23 12.82 -36.89 26.96
N SER A 24 13.53 -35.93 27.56
CA SER A 24 14.89 -36.17 28.05
C SER A 24 15.14 -35.35 29.32
N CYS A 25 15.30 -36.05 30.44
CA CYS A 25 15.71 -35.44 31.70
C CYS A 25 17.24 -35.47 31.78
N ILE A 26 17.88 -34.31 32.03
CA ILE A 26 19.25 -34.25 32.54
C ILE A 26 19.25 -33.27 33.69
N GLN A 27 19.37 -33.80 34.91
CA GLN A 27 19.79 -33.02 36.07
C GLN A 27 21.29 -32.77 35.98
N PHE A 28 21.77 -31.63 36.46
CA PHE A 28 23.02 -31.59 37.22
C PHE A 28 22.93 -30.57 38.36
N THR A 29 23.63 -30.85 39.45
CA THR A 29 23.40 -30.26 40.78
C THR A 29 24.37 -29.13 41.13
N ARG A 30 23.99 -28.35 42.14
CA ARG A 30 24.82 -27.31 42.76
C ARG A 30 26.10 -27.88 43.37
N LEU A 31 27.15 -27.05 43.42
CA LEU A 31 28.16 -27.07 44.47
C LEU A 31 28.47 -25.63 44.91
N ASN A 32 28.57 -25.43 46.23
CA ASN A 32 29.23 -24.27 46.84
C ASN A 32 30.71 -24.68 47.12
N SER A 33 31.64 -23.91 47.72
CA SER A 33 31.59 -22.68 48.53
C SER A 33 33.00 -22.04 48.66
N SER A 34 33.07 -20.89 49.34
CA SER A 34 34.25 -20.17 49.91
C SER A 34 34.97 -19.13 49.02
N GLY A 35 35.45 -17.99 49.57
CA GLY A 35 35.24 -17.45 50.92
C GLY A 35 36.16 -16.26 51.29
N SER A 36 35.74 -15.43 52.26
CA SER A 36 36.46 -14.25 52.83
C SER A 36 36.64 -13.05 51.87
N ASN A 37 36.82 -11.78 52.30
CA ASN A 37 36.61 -11.09 53.59
C ASN A 37 36.53 -9.56 53.34
N GLY A 38 35.92 -8.77 54.25
CA GLY A 38 36.04 -7.30 54.26
C GLY A 38 34.87 -6.55 54.88
N ASN A 39 35.10 -5.81 55.97
CA ASN A 39 34.08 -5.03 56.69
C ASN A 39 34.02 -3.58 56.21
N HIS A 40 32.84 -2.94 56.27
CA HIS A 40 32.57 -1.86 57.24
C HIS A 40 31.06 -1.54 57.30
N ALA A 41 30.63 -0.88 58.39
CA ALA A 41 29.24 -0.51 58.69
C ALA A 41 29.19 0.87 59.41
N GLU A 42 27.99 1.28 59.87
CA GLU A 42 27.63 2.56 60.54
C GLU A 42 27.13 3.70 59.60
N ASN A 43 26.15 4.55 59.97
CA ASN A 43 25.06 4.39 60.96
C ASN A 43 23.84 5.33 60.68
N LEU A 44 22.70 4.98 61.30
CA LEU A 44 21.52 5.79 61.71
C LEU A 44 21.49 7.33 61.46
N LYS A 45 20.38 7.86 60.89
CA LYS A 45 19.24 8.46 61.65
C LYS A 45 18.10 9.07 60.80
N GLU A 46 16.93 9.23 61.43
CA GLU A 46 15.76 10.00 60.96
C GLU A 46 15.85 11.49 61.39
N THR A 47 15.09 12.39 60.75
CA THR A 47 14.30 13.43 61.45
C THR A 47 13.22 14.07 60.57
N ASN A 48 12.28 14.78 61.20
CA ASN A 48 11.03 15.30 60.61
C ASN A 48 11.02 16.82 60.39
N SER A 49 9.99 17.33 59.70
CA SER A 49 9.54 18.73 59.62
C SER A 49 10.44 19.66 58.76
N ASN A 50 9.92 20.70 58.10
CA ASN A 50 8.95 21.65 58.62
C ASN A 50 7.99 22.27 57.57
N SER A 51 6.94 22.95 58.04
CA SER A 51 5.89 23.57 57.23
C SER A 51 5.89 25.10 57.29
N ASN A 52 5.45 25.80 56.24
CA ASN A 52 4.58 26.97 56.34
C ASN A 52 3.88 27.25 54.99
N ASN A 53 2.63 27.72 54.78
CA ASN A 53 1.53 28.40 55.50
C ASN A 53 1.27 29.87 55.07
N SER A 54 0.26 30.06 54.20
CA SER A 54 -0.55 31.28 53.97
C SER A 54 -1.71 30.87 53.02
N LYS A 55 -3.02 30.97 53.28
CA LYS A 55 -3.88 31.77 54.19
C LYS A 55 -3.81 33.28 53.92
N THR A 56 -4.91 34.06 53.87
CA THR A 56 -6.39 33.82 54.03
C THR A 56 -7.16 34.41 52.81
N GLN A 57 -8.43 34.86 52.68
CA GLN A 57 -9.80 34.90 53.31
C GLN A 57 -10.71 35.56 52.20
N THR A 58 -12.06 35.63 52.12
CA THR A 58 -13.32 34.92 52.51
C THR A 58 -14.46 35.58 51.69
N GLY A 59 -15.71 35.11 51.58
CA GLY A 59 -16.43 33.96 52.14
C GLY A 59 -17.95 34.06 51.85
N ASN A 60 -18.76 33.18 52.47
CA ASN A 60 -20.22 33.22 52.80
C ASN A 60 -21.25 33.87 51.84
N GLY A 61 -22.45 33.34 51.58
CA GLY A 61 -23.20 32.14 52.05
C GLY A 61 -24.36 31.84 51.06
N THR A 62 -25.43 31.07 51.30
CA THR A 62 -25.99 30.39 52.50
C THR A 62 -26.80 29.13 52.07
N SER A 63 -27.47 28.48 53.04
CA SER A 63 -28.37 27.30 53.03
C SER A 63 -29.27 27.03 51.79
N ASP A 64 -29.80 25.82 51.53
CA ASP A 64 -30.46 24.92 52.50
C ASP A 64 -30.44 23.39 52.23
N LYS A 65 -30.88 22.62 53.24
CA LYS A 65 -31.08 21.15 53.23
C LYS A 65 -32.24 20.75 54.16
N PRO A 66 -33.02 19.72 53.80
CA PRO A 66 -32.98 18.46 54.57
C PRO A 66 -32.99 17.21 53.66
N LYS A 67 -32.17 16.18 53.94
CA LYS A 67 -32.53 14.86 54.56
C LYS A 67 -33.33 13.92 53.63
N GLU A 68 -33.27 12.59 53.74
CA GLU A 68 -32.66 11.73 54.78
C GLU A 68 -31.95 10.49 54.16
N THR A 69 -31.39 9.59 54.98
CA THR A 69 -30.47 8.51 54.56
C THR A 69 -30.94 7.10 55.03
N PRO A 70 -30.10 6.05 55.22
CA PRO A 70 -30.09 4.95 54.24
C PRO A 70 -30.22 3.53 54.84
N THR A 71 -30.39 2.51 53.99
CA THR A 71 -30.15 1.11 54.40
C THR A 71 -29.46 0.27 53.33
N LYS A 72 -28.52 -0.58 53.76
CA LYS A 72 -27.84 -1.64 52.99
C LYS A 72 -28.65 -2.94 53.10
N VAL A 73 -28.35 -3.97 52.28
CA VAL A 73 -27.89 -5.33 52.71
C VAL A 73 -28.16 -6.44 51.67
N LYS A 74 -27.07 -7.12 51.27
CA LYS A 74 -26.92 -8.50 50.73
C LYS A 74 -27.65 -8.93 49.43
N ALA A 75 -26.99 -9.87 48.75
CA ALA A 75 -27.48 -10.62 47.61
C ALA A 75 -27.65 -12.12 47.95
N ARG A 76 -28.40 -12.86 47.14
CA ARG A 76 -28.12 -14.29 46.84
C ARG A 76 -28.79 -14.74 45.54
N LYS A 77 -28.20 -15.77 44.91
CA LYS A 77 -28.79 -16.57 43.82
C LYS A 77 -29.82 -17.55 44.41
N ILE A 78 -30.76 -18.06 43.60
CA ILE A 78 -30.93 -19.51 43.29
C ILE A 78 -32.02 -19.73 42.21
N LEU A 79 -32.16 -21.00 41.79
CA LEU A 79 -32.75 -21.57 40.58
C LEU A 79 -34.25 -21.31 40.30
N CYS A 80 -34.59 -21.60 39.04
CA CYS A 80 -35.92 -21.81 38.47
C CYS A 80 -36.78 -22.84 39.22
N PHE A 81 -38.09 -22.80 38.98
CA PHE A 81 -38.90 -24.01 38.83
C PHE A 81 -39.96 -23.86 37.73
N VAL A 82 -40.51 -24.98 37.26
CA VAL A 82 -41.48 -25.10 36.15
C VAL A 82 -42.89 -25.31 36.71
N ASN A 83 -43.93 -24.93 35.96
CA ASN A 83 -45.19 -25.68 35.99
C ASN A 83 -45.99 -25.57 34.66
N ASP A 84 -46.61 -26.68 34.29
CA ASP A 84 -47.50 -26.85 33.11
C ASP A 84 -48.96 -26.51 33.44
N THR A 85 -49.79 -26.29 32.41
CA THR A 85 -51.19 -26.79 32.43
C THR A 85 -51.73 -26.96 31.00
N LYS A 86 -52.62 -27.94 30.78
CA LYS A 86 -53.05 -28.40 29.43
C LYS A 86 -54.55 -28.22 29.18
N ALA A 87 -54.92 -28.03 27.91
CA ALA A 87 -56.31 -27.88 27.44
C ALA A 87 -56.66 -28.88 26.29
N SER A 88 -57.75 -28.60 25.54
CA SER A 88 -58.54 -29.56 24.75
C SER A 88 -59.31 -28.82 23.64
N LYS A 89 -59.72 -29.38 22.48
CA LYS A 89 -59.37 -30.62 21.73
C LYS A 89 -60.09 -30.57 20.35
N ARG A 90 -59.72 -31.49 19.42
CA ARG A 90 -60.57 -32.03 18.30
C ARG A 90 -60.78 -31.12 17.06
N SER A 91 -61.03 -31.59 15.83
CA SER A 91 -60.45 -32.68 14.99
C SER A 91 -61.03 -32.61 13.56
N GLN A 92 -60.23 -32.84 12.51
CA GLN A 92 -60.55 -33.75 11.37
C GLN A 92 -59.36 -33.91 10.38
N LYS A 93 -59.43 -34.93 9.51
CA LYS A 93 -58.39 -35.42 8.57
C LYS A 93 -59.09 -36.19 7.42
N PRO A 94 -58.49 -36.35 6.22
CA PRO A 94 -57.67 -37.55 5.93
C PRO A 94 -56.39 -37.23 5.09
N GLU A 95 -55.22 -37.84 5.33
CA GLU A 95 -54.62 -39.00 4.61
C GLU A 95 -53.97 -38.65 3.23
N ASN A 96 -52.91 -39.33 2.74
CA ASN A 96 -52.40 -40.65 3.14
C ASN A 96 -50.86 -40.85 3.02
N GLN A 97 -50.38 -41.92 3.65
CA GLN A 97 -49.12 -42.68 3.45
C GLN A 97 -47.76 -42.07 3.83
N GLN A 98 -46.76 -42.96 3.91
CA GLN A 98 -45.62 -42.91 4.83
C GLN A 98 -44.28 -43.24 4.15
N GLY A 99 -43.19 -42.75 4.73
CA GLY A 99 -41.82 -43.13 4.39
C GLY A 99 -40.85 -42.60 5.44
N SER A 100 -40.34 -43.49 6.30
CA SER A 100 -39.33 -43.22 7.32
C SER A 100 -37.97 -42.81 6.69
N GLU A 101 -37.00 -42.22 7.39
CA GLU A 101 -36.65 -42.44 8.81
C GLU A 101 -35.76 -41.33 9.43
N THR A 102 -35.57 -41.41 10.75
CA THR A 102 -34.53 -40.79 11.62
C THR A 102 -33.95 -39.40 11.29
N VAL A 103 -34.27 -38.42 12.13
CA VAL A 103 -33.48 -37.19 12.31
C VAL A 103 -32.29 -37.45 13.23
N GLN A 104 -31.06 -37.24 12.75
CA GLN A 104 -29.87 -37.06 13.59
C GLN A 104 -29.28 -35.66 13.41
N SER A 105 -28.76 -35.09 14.51
CA SER A 105 -28.12 -33.78 14.51
C SER A 105 -26.73 -33.83 13.86
N HIS A 106 -26.43 -32.88 12.97
CA HIS A 106 -25.12 -32.75 12.33
C HIS A 106 -24.41 -31.45 12.71
N SER A 107 -23.65 -31.53 13.80
CA SER A 107 -22.69 -30.50 14.26
C SER A 107 -21.33 -30.55 13.54
N SER A 108 -21.20 -31.38 12.50
CA SER A 108 -20.00 -31.55 11.66
C SER A 108 -19.68 -30.32 10.80
N SER A 109 -20.72 -29.65 10.29
CA SER A 109 -20.65 -28.63 9.23
C SER A 109 -19.80 -27.38 9.51
N VAL A 110 -19.27 -27.17 10.72
CA VAL A 110 -18.32 -26.09 11.02
C VAL A 110 -16.86 -26.58 10.88
N LYS A 111 -16.54 -27.76 11.42
CA LYS A 111 -15.16 -28.30 11.41
C LYS A 111 -14.72 -28.69 10.00
N ASP A 112 -15.64 -29.21 9.18
CA ASP A 112 -15.37 -29.57 7.78
C ASP A 112 -15.01 -28.32 6.95
N PHE A 113 -15.62 -27.17 7.26
CA PHE A 113 -15.29 -25.90 6.61
C PHE A 113 -13.92 -25.39 7.06
N GLU A 114 -13.58 -25.47 8.35
CA GLU A 114 -12.26 -25.07 8.86
C GLU A 114 -11.13 -25.93 8.27
N GLN A 115 -11.32 -27.25 8.17
CA GLN A 115 -10.36 -28.12 7.47
C GLN A 115 -10.23 -27.77 5.98
N ALA A 116 -11.34 -27.48 5.29
CA ALA A 116 -11.31 -27.05 3.89
C ALA A 116 -10.58 -25.70 3.69
N PHE A 117 -10.64 -24.78 4.65
CA PHE A 117 -9.84 -23.55 4.64
C PHE A 117 -8.36 -23.82 4.96
N GLY A 118 -8.06 -24.70 5.92
CA GLY A 118 -6.69 -25.14 6.23
C GLY A 118 -6.00 -25.85 5.05
N ALA A 119 -6.77 -26.55 4.21
CA ALA A 119 -6.26 -27.17 2.98
C ALA A 119 -5.93 -26.15 1.87
N MET A 120 -6.76 -25.11 1.69
CA MET A 120 -6.51 -24.04 0.69
C MET A 120 -5.15 -23.36 0.91
N ASP A 121 -4.81 -23.09 2.17
CA ASP A 121 -3.56 -22.45 2.60
C ASP A 121 -2.31 -23.34 2.45
N ARG A 122 -2.50 -24.67 2.34
CA ARG A 122 -1.45 -25.64 1.98
C ARG A 122 -1.34 -25.85 0.46
N LEU A 123 -2.44 -25.68 -0.29
CA LEU A 123 -2.49 -25.88 -1.74
C LEU A 123 -1.74 -24.80 -2.54
N GLU A 124 -1.53 -23.59 -2.01
CA GLU A 124 -0.59 -22.62 -2.64
C GLU A 124 0.89 -23.03 -2.48
N LYS A 125 1.22 -23.97 -1.58
CA LYS A 125 2.61 -24.37 -1.27
C LYS A 125 3.05 -25.70 -1.89
N LEU A 126 2.14 -26.45 -2.55
CA LEU A 126 2.44 -27.78 -3.12
C LEU A 126 1.80 -28.01 -4.50
N ASN A 127 2.59 -27.90 -5.57
CA ASN A 127 3.27 -29.07 -6.19
C ASN A 127 3.59 -28.85 -7.69
N PRO A 128 4.88 -28.85 -8.12
CA PRO A 128 5.25 -28.82 -9.53
C PRO A 128 5.45 -30.23 -10.12
N LYS A 129 4.37 -30.87 -10.61
CA LYS A 129 4.43 -32.07 -11.49
C LYS A 129 3.12 -32.24 -12.26
N GLY A 130 3.19 -32.37 -13.58
CA GLY A 130 2.01 -32.54 -14.46
C GLY A 130 1.79 -33.99 -14.90
N ARG A 131 0.55 -34.30 -15.29
CA ARG A 131 0.20 -35.46 -16.14
C ARG A 131 -0.55 -34.97 -17.40
N SER A 132 -0.59 -35.83 -18.41
CA SER A 132 -0.66 -35.44 -19.83
C SER A 132 -2.08 -35.29 -20.40
N SER A 133 -2.21 -34.40 -21.40
CA SER A 133 -3.23 -34.49 -22.45
C SER A 133 -2.68 -34.00 -23.80
N LYS A 134 -3.35 -34.33 -24.90
CA LYS A 134 -2.75 -34.59 -26.22
C LYS A 134 -2.26 -33.34 -27.00
N ARG A 135 -1.14 -33.54 -27.70
CA ARG A 135 -0.61 -32.82 -28.90
C ARG A 135 -1.47 -31.67 -29.46
N ARG A 136 -0.90 -30.46 -29.42
CA ARG A 136 -0.91 -29.52 -30.57
C ARG A 136 0.54 -29.10 -30.84
N SER A 137 0.88 -28.87 -32.11
CA SER A 137 2.24 -28.58 -32.56
C SER A 137 2.77 -27.25 -32.00
N LYS A 138 3.88 -27.31 -31.27
CA LYS A 138 4.71 -26.13 -30.97
C LYS A 138 6.01 -26.23 -31.77
N THR A 139 6.30 -25.16 -32.51
CA THR A 139 7.66 -24.87 -33.00
C THR A 139 8.63 -24.74 -31.82
N LYS A 140 9.91 -25.08 -32.04
CA LYS A 140 10.94 -25.09 -30.99
C LYS A 140 11.27 -23.66 -30.55
N ALA A 141 10.69 -23.19 -29.45
CA ALA A 141 11.23 -22.06 -28.70
C ALA A 141 12.49 -22.51 -27.93
N SER A 142 13.63 -21.86 -28.16
CA SER A 142 14.93 -22.19 -27.58
C SER A 142 15.00 -21.74 -26.11
N SER A 143 15.04 -22.71 -25.18
CA SER A 143 15.12 -22.45 -23.74
C SER A 143 16.56 -22.19 -23.28
N SER A 144 17.08 -20.99 -23.59
CA SER A 144 18.46 -20.54 -23.30
C SER A 144 18.74 -20.29 -21.80
N GLY A 145 18.75 -21.35 -20.99
CA GLY A 145 19.08 -21.31 -19.54
C GLY A 145 20.54 -20.98 -19.19
N GLY A 146 21.29 -20.37 -20.11
CA GLY A 146 22.72 -20.08 -19.99
C GLY A 146 23.06 -18.99 -18.98
N LYS A 147 24.36 -18.71 -18.87
CA LYS A 147 24.87 -17.45 -18.30
C LYS A 147 24.81 -16.41 -19.42
N LEU A 148 24.16 -15.27 -19.19
CA LEU A 148 24.12 -14.18 -20.17
C LEU A 148 25.56 -13.71 -20.47
N ASP A 149 25.88 -13.53 -21.76
CA ASP A 149 27.17 -13.01 -22.20
C ASP A 149 27.20 -11.49 -21.99
N CYS A 150 28.05 -11.06 -21.08
CA CYS A 150 28.16 -9.67 -20.64
C CYS A 150 29.56 -9.12 -20.90
N GLU A 151 29.63 -7.80 -21.02
CA GLU A 151 30.87 -7.03 -20.99
C GLU A 151 31.45 -7.00 -19.57
N VAL A 152 32.70 -6.51 -19.44
CA VAL A 152 33.31 -6.25 -18.14
C VAL A 152 32.52 -5.12 -17.48
N GLY A 153 31.75 -5.47 -16.45
CA GLY A 153 30.91 -4.50 -15.75
C GLY A 153 31.70 -3.61 -14.80
N THR A 154 31.15 -2.42 -14.54
CA THR A 154 31.59 -1.61 -13.41
C THR A 154 31.08 -2.21 -12.11
N THR A 155 31.96 -2.41 -11.14
CA THR A 155 31.58 -2.54 -9.73
C THR A 155 31.58 -1.14 -9.09
N ARG A 156 30.61 -0.93 -8.20
CA ARG A 156 30.37 0.33 -7.49
C ARG A 156 30.04 0.03 -6.02
N LEU A 157 30.23 1.04 -5.19
CA LEU A 157 29.90 1.07 -3.78
C LEU A 157 29.08 2.35 -3.57
N THR A 158 27.95 2.28 -2.87
CA THR A 158 27.14 3.47 -2.54
C THR A 158 27.90 4.43 -1.61
N SER A 159 27.43 5.67 -1.48
CA SER A 159 28.06 6.67 -0.63
C SER A 159 28.09 6.25 0.85
N ASN A 160 29.13 6.68 1.59
CA ASN A 160 29.19 6.53 3.05
C ASN A 160 28.05 7.29 3.74
N ASP A 161 27.73 8.47 3.20
CA ASP A 161 26.91 9.47 3.86
C ASP A 161 25.42 9.35 3.51
N ALA A 162 24.98 8.29 2.82
CA ALA A 162 23.57 8.04 2.53
C ALA A 162 22.69 8.07 3.78
N ILE A 163 23.20 7.59 4.93
CA ILE A 163 22.54 7.74 6.23
C ILE A 163 22.41 9.23 6.60
N LYS A 164 23.53 9.96 6.60
CA LYS A 164 23.67 11.32 7.15
C LYS A 164 23.13 12.43 6.26
N ARG A 165 22.93 12.15 4.97
CA ARG A 165 22.50 13.10 3.95
C ARG A 165 20.98 12.99 3.75
N PRO A 166 20.16 13.94 4.25
CA PRO A 166 18.70 13.89 4.06
C PRO A 166 18.30 14.13 2.60
N LEU A 167 17.00 13.96 2.30
CA LEU A 167 16.39 14.56 1.11
C LEU A 167 16.33 16.09 1.28
N ASN A 168 16.87 16.84 0.32
CA ASN A 168 16.84 18.29 0.37
C ASN A 168 15.52 18.81 -0.19
N GLN A 169 14.72 19.51 0.63
CA GLN A 169 13.60 20.31 0.13
C GLN A 169 14.16 21.52 -0.63
N CYS A 170 13.88 21.62 -1.93
CA CYS A 170 14.37 22.70 -2.79
C CYS A 170 13.44 23.92 -2.82
N ILE A 171 12.13 23.67 -2.76
CA ILE A 171 11.08 24.68 -2.66
C ILE A 171 10.01 24.10 -1.74
N ALA A 172 9.77 24.77 -0.61
CA ALA A 172 8.66 24.44 0.27
C ALA A 172 7.33 24.92 -0.35
N PRO A 173 6.23 24.18 -0.17
CA PRO A 173 4.91 24.61 -0.61
C PRO A 173 4.41 25.78 0.27
N LYS A 174 3.57 26.64 -0.31
CA LYS A 174 2.78 27.59 0.47
C LYS A 174 1.66 26.83 1.17
N LYS A 175 1.59 26.88 2.51
CA LYS A 175 0.55 26.20 3.30
C LYS A 175 -0.87 26.63 2.95
N SER A 176 -1.05 27.92 2.58
CA SER A 176 -2.31 28.52 2.12
C SER A 176 -2.89 27.91 0.85
N ASP A 177 -2.05 27.25 0.05
CA ASP A 177 -2.40 26.78 -1.29
C ASP A 177 -2.73 25.27 -1.28
N ILE A 178 -2.64 24.61 -0.11
CA ILE A 178 -2.91 23.18 0.09
C ILE A 178 -4.29 23.01 0.74
N PRO A 179 -5.16 22.10 0.26
CA PRO A 179 -6.43 21.80 0.91
C PRO A 179 -6.30 21.28 2.34
N GLN A 180 -7.38 21.36 3.11
CA GLN A 180 -7.51 20.75 4.45
C GLN A 180 -8.66 19.75 4.47
N LEU A 181 -8.72 18.88 5.49
CA LEU A 181 -9.80 17.91 5.65
C LEU A 181 -11.10 18.58 6.12
N ALA A 182 -12.19 18.38 5.37
CA ALA A 182 -13.53 18.83 5.71
C ALA A 182 -14.24 17.84 6.69
N HIS A 183 -15.50 18.12 7.02
CA HIS A 183 -16.42 17.23 7.76
C HIS A 183 -15.94 16.69 9.11
N ASN A 184 -15.01 17.39 9.79
CA ASN A 184 -14.32 16.94 11.01
C ASN A 184 -13.59 15.59 10.84
N LEU A 185 -13.01 15.34 9.66
CA LEU A 185 -12.19 14.16 9.36
C LEU A 185 -10.77 14.25 9.96
N ASP A 186 -10.33 15.44 10.32
CA ASP A 186 -9.03 15.73 10.96
C ASP A 186 -8.74 14.83 12.19
N ARG A 187 -9.76 14.50 12.99
CA ARG A 187 -9.63 13.60 14.15
C ARG A 187 -9.06 12.21 13.82
N VAL A 188 -9.16 11.77 12.55
CA VAL A 188 -8.61 10.50 12.06
C VAL A 188 -7.08 10.52 12.05
N LEU A 189 -6.47 11.69 11.84
CA LEU A 189 -5.02 11.90 11.84
C LEU A 189 -4.43 11.62 13.24
N PHE A 190 -5.11 12.12 14.28
CA PHE A 190 -4.65 12.08 15.68
C PHE A 190 -5.17 10.88 16.48
N SER A 191 -5.98 10.01 15.86
CA SER A 191 -6.61 8.86 16.52
C SER A 191 -6.17 7.55 15.85
N PRO A 192 -5.23 6.77 16.43
CA PRO A 192 -4.70 5.58 15.78
C PRO A 192 -5.75 4.50 15.47
N GLY A 193 -5.65 3.90 14.29
CA GLY A 193 -6.49 2.78 13.85
C GLY A 193 -7.55 3.17 12.80
N VAL A 194 -8.65 2.42 12.79
CA VAL A 194 -9.72 2.57 11.78
C VAL A 194 -10.99 3.12 12.39
N HIS A 195 -11.52 4.16 11.77
CA HIS A 195 -12.72 4.88 12.20
C HIS A 195 -13.89 4.55 11.28
N PHE A 196 -14.95 3.98 11.84
CA PHE A 196 -16.20 3.82 11.08
C PHE A 196 -16.83 5.19 10.80
N LEU A 197 -17.34 5.41 9.60
CA LEU A 197 -18.24 6.54 9.32
C LEU A 197 -19.50 6.45 10.20
N GLN A 198 -20.04 5.24 10.35
CA GLN A 198 -21.26 4.94 11.09
C GLN A 198 -21.09 3.60 11.81
N ASP A 199 -21.37 3.55 13.12
CA ASP A 199 -21.22 2.33 13.93
C ASP A 199 -22.10 1.19 13.37
N PRO A 200 -21.55 0.02 13.01
CA PRO A 200 -22.32 -1.13 12.55
C PRO A 200 -23.36 -1.64 13.56
N ARG A 201 -23.17 -1.38 14.86
CA ARG A 201 -24.05 -1.87 15.94
C ARG A 201 -25.20 -0.89 16.25
N THR A 202 -24.91 0.37 16.54
CA THR A 202 -25.92 1.38 16.93
C THR A 202 -26.51 2.16 15.76
N ARG A 203 -25.83 2.19 14.60
CA ARG A 203 -26.14 3.06 13.45
C ARG A 203 -25.98 4.57 13.72
N ILE A 204 -25.33 4.96 14.82
CA ILE A 204 -24.91 6.34 15.07
C ILE A 204 -23.71 6.68 14.15
N TYR A 205 -23.71 7.87 13.56
CA TYR A 205 -22.61 8.38 12.73
C TYR A 205 -21.51 9.01 13.58
N ASN A 206 -20.23 8.77 13.27
CA ASN A 206 -19.09 9.36 13.98
C ASN A 206 -18.56 10.65 13.32
N PHE A 207 -19.02 10.92 12.09
CA PHE A 207 -18.72 12.08 11.23
C PHE A 207 -20.04 12.53 10.56
N SER A 208 -20.00 13.47 9.62
CA SER A 208 -21.23 13.87 8.90
C SER A 208 -21.88 12.70 8.15
N PRO A 209 -23.22 12.53 8.21
CA PRO A 209 -23.95 11.58 7.36
C PRO A 209 -23.78 11.84 5.86
N PHE A 210 -23.45 13.08 5.45
CA PHE A 210 -23.22 13.48 4.06
C PHE A 210 -22.22 12.56 3.35
N LEU A 211 -21.11 12.24 4.02
CA LEU A 211 -20.02 11.36 3.55
C LEU A 211 -20.48 9.94 3.14
N LYS A 212 -21.70 9.52 3.52
CA LYS A 212 -22.25 8.20 3.17
C LYS A 212 -22.77 8.14 1.74
N ASN A 213 -23.11 9.28 1.14
CA ASN A 213 -23.74 9.37 -0.18
C ASN A 213 -22.81 10.11 -1.14
N VAL A 214 -21.98 9.37 -1.87
CA VAL A 214 -21.04 9.93 -2.83
C VAL A 214 -21.79 10.31 -4.12
N ILE A 215 -21.47 11.46 -4.73
CA ILE A 215 -22.00 11.81 -6.06
C ILE A 215 -21.62 10.68 -7.02
N HIS A 216 -22.62 10.09 -7.67
CA HIS A 216 -22.38 8.99 -8.60
C HIS A 216 -21.56 9.48 -9.80
N TYR A 217 -20.59 8.67 -10.26
CA TYR A 217 -19.57 9.11 -11.23
C TYR A 217 -20.12 9.65 -12.56
N LYS A 218 -21.34 9.26 -12.96
CA LYS A 218 -21.99 9.81 -14.16
C LYS A 218 -22.43 11.27 -13.98
N ASP A 219 -22.70 11.67 -12.74
CA ASP A 219 -23.35 12.91 -12.35
C ASP A 219 -22.32 13.94 -11.83
N PHE A 220 -21.10 13.50 -11.51
CA PHE A 220 -20.00 14.35 -11.06
C PHE A 220 -19.34 15.10 -12.22
N ASN A 221 -19.13 16.41 -12.05
CA ASN A 221 -18.47 17.28 -13.02
C ASN A 221 -16.94 17.18 -12.90
N PHE A 222 -16.33 16.25 -13.64
CA PHE A 222 -14.88 16.07 -13.66
C PHE A 222 -14.11 17.25 -14.28
N ASP A 223 -14.75 18.06 -15.11
CA ASP A 223 -14.09 19.19 -15.78
C ASP A 223 -13.97 20.42 -14.86
N ALA A 224 -14.80 20.48 -13.80
CA ALA A 224 -14.65 21.43 -12.70
C ALA A 224 -13.58 21.01 -11.66
N ALA A 225 -13.18 19.74 -11.64
CA ALA A 225 -12.23 19.19 -10.67
C ALA A 225 -10.76 19.37 -11.12
N GLY A 226 -9.83 19.37 -10.16
CA GLY A 226 -8.44 19.77 -10.36
C GLY A 226 -7.70 19.01 -11.47
N THR A 227 -7.17 19.73 -12.46
CA THR A 227 -6.47 19.12 -13.60
C THR A 227 -5.05 18.68 -13.23
N TYR A 228 -4.77 17.38 -13.28
CA TYR A 228 -3.40 16.84 -13.10
C TYR A 228 -2.45 17.29 -14.22
N THR A 229 -1.33 17.93 -13.85
CA THR A 229 -0.30 18.38 -14.82
C THR A 229 0.82 17.34 -15.00
N PRO A 230 1.02 16.77 -16.21
CA PRO A 230 2.11 15.83 -16.50
C PRO A 230 3.53 16.41 -16.30
N VAL A 231 4.52 15.54 -16.06
CA VAL A 231 5.92 15.92 -15.82
C VAL A 231 6.53 16.62 -17.04
N ASP A 232 6.30 16.06 -18.21
CA ASP A 232 6.77 16.49 -19.53
C ASP A 232 6.24 17.87 -19.96
N LYS A 233 5.14 18.34 -19.35
CA LYS A 233 4.48 19.62 -19.67
C LYS A 233 4.65 20.71 -18.60
N HIS A 234 5.34 20.41 -17.50
CA HIS A 234 5.43 21.30 -16.35
C HIS A 234 6.67 22.21 -16.42
N SER A 235 6.56 23.34 -17.13
CA SER A 235 7.67 24.28 -17.39
C SER A 235 8.48 24.64 -16.14
N THR A 236 7.81 25.00 -15.05
CA THR A 236 8.45 25.38 -13.77
C THR A 236 9.29 24.25 -13.17
N LEU A 237 9.05 22.98 -13.51
CA LEU A 237 9.89 21.85 -13.04
C LEU A 237 11.18 21.73 -13.86
N MET A 238 11.14 22.07 -15.15
CA MET A 238 12.32 22.20 -16.02
C MET A 238 13.17 23.42 -15.61
N GLU A 239 12.53 24.57 -15.39
CA GLU A 239 13.17 25.80 -14.89
C GLU A 239 13.86 25.56 -13.53
N ASN A 240 13.17 24.88 -12.60
CA ASN A 240 13.75 24.49 -11.31
C ASN A 240 14.90 23.48 -11.48
N ALA A 241 14.81 22.53 -12.40
CA ALA A 241 15.93 21.62 -12.68
C ALA A 241 17.17 22.38 -13.20
N GLN A 242 16.97 23.38 -14.07
CA GLN A 242 18.05 24.25 -14.56
C GLN A 242 18.63 25.13 -13.43
N LYS A 243 17.77 25.77 -12.62
CA LYS A 243 18.14 26.60 -11.46
C LYS A 243 18.96 25.83 -10.42
N PHE A 244 18.50 24.63 -10.05
CA PHE A 244 19.14 23.76 -9.06
C PHE A 244 20.19 22.80 -9.64
N LYS A 245 20.55 22.96 -10.94
CA LYS A 245 21.56 22.16 -11.66
C LYS A 245 21.34 20.65 -11.55
N LYS A 246 20.09 20.22 -11.69
CA LYS A 246 19.65 18.82 -11.63
C LYS A 246 19.55 18.24 -13.03
N GLN A 247 20.18 17.09 -13.24
CA GLN A 247 20.23 16.42 -14.54
C GLN A 247 18.95 15.65 -14.87
N PHE A 248 18.17 15.30 -13.84
CA PHE A 248 16.97 14.47 -13.95
C PHE A 248 15.81 15.12 -13.19
N TYR A 249 14.62 15.17 -13.80
CA TYR A 249 13.40 15.58 -13.07
C TYR A 249 12.21 14.65 -13.31
N SER A 250 11.38 14.45 -12.29
CA SER A 250 10.24 13.52 -12.36
C SER A 250 9.16 13.80 -11.29
N SER A 251 8.08 13.01 -11.30
CA SER A 251 7.01 13.00 -10.29
C SER A 251 7.01 11.72 -9.44
N THR A 252 6.40 11.81 -8.26
CA THR A 252 5.98 10.66 -7.42
C THR A 252 5.39 9.51 -8.24
N SER A 253 4.36 9.80 -9.02
CA SER A 253 3.63 8.85 -9.88
C SER A 253 4.51 8.13 -10.90
N SER A 254 5.52 8.80 -11.43
CA SER A 254 6.44 8.23 -12.43
C SER A 254 7.53 7.37 -11.78
N MET A 255 8.19 7.88 -10.74
CA MET A 255 9.34 7.22 -10.10
C MET A 255 8.96 5.97 -9.29
N THR A 256 7.80 5.98 -8.64
CA THR A 256 7.35 4.92 -7.72
C THR A 256 7.33 3.53 -8.37
N SER A 257 7.07 3.45 -9.69
CA SER A 257 7.10 2.20 -10.43
C SER A 257 8.51 1.56 -10.48
N ILE A 258 9.56 2.37 -10.67
CA ILE A 258 10.96 1.92 -10.74
C ILE A 258 11.54 1.71 -9.35
N LEU A 259 11.23 2.58 -8.39
CA LEU A 259 11.61 2.41 -6.98
C LEU A 259 11.08 1.09 -6.40
N SER A 260 9.86 0.70 -6.77
CA SER A 260 9.31 -0.62 -6.44
C SER A 260 10.18 -1.79 -6.94
N LYS A 261 10.95 -1.63 -8.03
CA LYS A 261 11.87 -2.67 -8.54
C LYS A 261 13.21 -2.67 -7.80
N PHE A 262 13.73 -1.49 -7.44
CA PHE A 262 14.89 -1.41 -6.54
C PHE A 262 14.58 -2.02 -5.16
N TYR A 263 13.39 -1.79 -4.59
CA TYR A 263 12.97 -2.46 -3.35
C TYR A 263 13.07 -4.00 -3.43
N MET A 264 12.56 -4.61 -4.51
CA MET A 264 12.60 -6.08 -4.70
C MET A 264 14.04 -6.58 -4.85
N LEU A 265 14.91 -5.79 -5.50
CA LEU A 265 16.33 -6.09 -5.66
C LEU A 265 17.06 -6.03 -4.31
N LEU A 266 17.02 -4.88 -3.64
CA LEU A 266 17.75 -4.61 -2.39
C LEU A 266 17.44 -5.65 -1.31
N ASN A 267 16.16 -5.99 -1.15
CA ASN A 267 15.71 -6.95 -0.14
C ASN A 267 15.72 -8.41 -0.61
N ASN A 268 16.10 -8.69 -1.87
CA ASN A 268 16.10 -10.03 -2.48
C ASN A 268 14.74 -10.77 -2.38
N TYR A 269 13.65 -10.04 -2.66
CA TYR A 269 12.28 -10.49 -2.39
C TYR A 269 11.96 -11.91 -2.93
N SER A 270 11.07 -12.63 -2.25
CA SER A 270 10.56 -13.92 -2.72
C SER A 270 9.18 -14.19 -2.12
N PRO A 271 8.13 -14.51 -2.90
CA PRO A 271 6.83 -14.95 -2.36
C PRO A 271 6.90 -16.19 -1.46
N SER A 272 8.03 -16.90 -1.48
CA SER A 272 8.33 -18.08 -0.67
C SER A 272 9.04 -17.80 0.66
N ARG A 273 9.42 -16.55 0.94
CA ARG A 273 10.14 -16.10 2.15
C ARG A 273 9.60 -14.72 2.50
N VAL A 274 8.54 -14.70 3.29
CA VAL A 274 7.73 -13.50 3.54
C VAL A 274 8.03 -12.84 4.87
N GLU A 275 8.76 -13.49 5.79
CA GLU A 275 8.96 -13.02 7.18
C GLU A 275 9.40 -11.54 7.30
N ARG A 276 10.21 -11.02 6.35
CA ARG A 276 10.67 -9.62 6.31
C ARG A 276 9.70 -8.62 5.63
N PHE A 277 8.69 -9.13 4.94
CA PHE A 277 7.82 -8.37 4.04
C PHE A 277 6.38 -8.28 4.56
N GLY A 278 6.22 -8.48 5.87
CA GLY A 278 4.95 -8.85 6.51
C GLY A 278 4.51 -10.28 6.17
N GLU A 279 3.59 -10.85 6.95
CA GLU A 279 3.07 -12.22 6.78
C GLU A 279 2.34 -12.48 5.44
N ILE A 280 2.28 -11.50 4.54
CA ILE A 280 1.37 -11.43 3.40
C ILE A 280 2.18 -11.17 2.11
N PRO A 281 2.42 -12.19 1.27
CA PRO A 281 3.22 -12.01 0.06
C PRO A 281 2.58 -11.04 -0.94
N PHE A 282 3.40 -10.13 -1.48
CA PHE A 282 3.10 -9.42 -2.73
C PHE A 282 2.73 -10.41 -3.84
N SER A 283 1.56 -10.22 -4.44
CA SER A 283 0.92 -11.21 -5.30
C SER A 283 0.56 -10.69 -6.68
N GLY A 284 -0.01 -11.57 -7.51
CA GLY A 284 -0.44 -11.23 -8.87
C GLY A 284 0.72 -10.81 -9.76
N VAL A 285 0.69 -9.55 -10.18
CA VAL A 285 1.56 -8.99 -11.23
C VAL A 285 2.46 -7.83 -10.77
N ALA A 286 2.26 -7.28 -9.57
CA ALA A 286 3.02 -6.11 -9.07
C ALA A 286 4.55 -6.33 -9.06
N THR A 287 4.97 -7.54 -8.69
CA THR A 287 6.39 -7.93 -8.72
C THR A 287 6.87 -8.23 -10.14
N LYS A 288 6.05 -8.92 -10.96
CA LYS A 288 6.42 -9.50 -12.25
C LYS A 288 6.40 -8.55 -13.46
N LEU A 289 5.49 -7.57 -13.49
CA LEU A 289 5.43 -6.60 -14.59
C LEU A 289 6.74 -5.82 -14.66
N PRO A 290 7.28 -5.49 -15.85
CA PRO A 290 8.29 -4.44 -15.95
C PRO A 290 7.72 -3.09 -15.49
N SER A 291 8.62 -2.19 -15.11
CA SER A 291 8.32 -0.77 -14.95
C SER A 291 8.88 -0.03 -16.18
N CYS A 292 8.04 0.80 -16.80
CA CYS A 292 8.37 1.52 -18.02
C CYS A 292 8.34 3.04 -17.78
N THR A 293 9.28 3.77 -18.37
CA THR A 293 9.43 5.23 -18.20
C THR A 293 10.11 5.79 -19.44
N PHE A 294 9.66 6.93 -19.96
CA PHE A 294 10.40 7.65 -20.99
C PHE A 294 11.39 8.61 -20.34
N VAL A 295 12.59 8.69 -20.91
CA VAL A 295 13.65 9.62 -20.52
C VAL A 295 13.89 10.52 -21.73
N GLU A 296 13.53 11.80 -21.59
CA GLU A 296 13.46 12.76 -22.70
C GLU A 296 14.35 13.97 -22.40
N PRO A 297 15.21 14.44 -23.31
CA PRO A 297 15.92 15.71 -23.13
C PRO A 297 14.94 16.88 -23.21
N LYS A 298 15.03 17.83 -22.28
CA LYS A 298 14.12 18.99 -22.19
C LYS A 298 14.82 20.35 -22.03
N GLY A 299 16.10 20.36 -21.68
CA GLY A 299 16.87 21.60 -21.47
C GLY A 299 18.33 21.32 -21.18
N THR A 300 19.12 22.34 -20.83
CA THR A 300 20.54 22.20 -20.48
C THR A 300 20.98 23.20 -19.42
N PHE A 301 21.94 22.84 -18.56
CA PHE A 301 22.63 23.77 -17.66
C PHE A 301 24.15 23.68 -17.83
N THR A 302 24.88 24.71 -17.40
CA THR A 302 26.34 24.71 -17.38
C THR A 302 26.85 24.48 -15.97
N GLU A 303 27.76 23.52 -15.82
CA GLU A 303 28.43 23.21 -14.55
C GLU A 303 29.91 22.91 -14.82
N GLN A 304 30.81 23.58 -14.09
CA GLN A 304 32.27 23.44 -14.25
C GLN A 304 32.72 23.60 -15.72
N GLY A 305 32.18 24.61 -16.42
CA GLY A 305 32.42 24.89 -17.84
C GLY A 305 31.78 23.91 -18.83
N LYS A 306 31.15 22.82 -18.36
CA LYS A 306 30.56 21.79 -19.22
C LYS A 306 29.04 21.95 -19.30
N LYS A 307 28.51 21.99 -20.52
CA LYS A 307 27.07 21.97 -20.79
C LYS A 307 26.54 20.55 -20.59
N LYS A 308 25.56 20.39 -19.70
CA LYS A 308 24.90 19.12 -19.34
C LYS A 308 23.42 19.17 -19.72
N THR A 309 22.92 18.07 -20.27
CA THR A 309 21.50 17.93 -20.65
C THR A 309 20.64 17.56 -19.46
N ILE A 310 19.49 18.22 -19.35
CA ILE A 310 18.41 17.94 -18.39
C ILE A 310 17.44 16.99 -19.07
N TYR A 311 17.12 15.87 -18.41
CA TYR A 311 16.12 14.92 -18.88
C TYR A 311 14.90 14.87 -17.95
N SER A 312 13.69 14.88 -18.53
CA SER A 312 12.47 14.52 -17.83
C SER A 312 12.27 13.02 -17.82
N LEU A 313 11.81 12.47 -16.70
CA LEU A 313 11.44 11.06 -16.57
C LEU A 313 9.92 10.96 -16.38
N SER A 314 9.22 10.52 -17.43
CA SER A 314 7.76 10.49 -17.53
C SER A 314 7.23 9.06 -17.54
N ALA A 315 6.11 8.81 -16.84
CA ALA A 315 5.47 7.48 -16.83
C ALA A 315 5.02 7.05 -18.24
N ASP A 316 5.26 5.78 -18.59
CA ASP A 316 4.79 5.20 -19.86
C ASP A 316 3.36 4.69 -19.73
N LYS A 317 2.40 5.50 -20.20
CA LYS A 317 0.96 5.20 -20.13
C LYS A 317 0.45 4.30 -21.26
N SER A 318 1.32 3.76 -22.12
CA SER A 318 0.86 3.02 -23.30
C SER A 318 0.06 1.75 -22.97
N CYS A 319 0.25 1.18 -21.77
CA CYS A 319 -0.51 0.05 -21.22
C CYS A 319 -1.56 0.45 -20.17
N ASP A 320 -1.76 1.74 -19.90
CA ASP A 320 -2.77 2.21 -18.96
C ASP A 320 -4.16 2.23 -19.61
N SER A 321 -5.19 2.05 -18.79
CA SER A 321 -6.60 2.23 -19.15
C SER A 321 -7.29 3.00 -18.03
N GLU A 322 -8.23 3.89 -18.37
CA GLU A 322 -9.03 4.57 -17.35
C GLU A 322 -10.07 3.61 -16.79
N ILE A 323 -9.80 3.10 -15.59
CA ILE A 323 -10.76 2.33 -14.80
C ILE A 323 -11.61 3.27 -13.94
N LEU A 324 -12.84 2.85 -13.65
CA LEU A 324 -13.80 3.56 -12.78
C LEU A 324 -13.18 4.03 -11.45
N LEU A 325 -12.24 3.27 -10.90
CA LEU A 325 -11.53 3.61 -9.66
C LEU A 325 -10.62 4.84 -9.77
N SER A 326 -10.09 5.16 -10.95
CA SER A 326 -9.28 6.37 -11.15
C SER A 326 -10.16 7.62 -11.10
N ALA A 327 -11.34 7.57 -11.72
CA ALA A 327 -12.32 8.66 -11.65
C ALA A 327 -12.87 8.85 -10.22
N MET A 328 -13.16 7.75 -9.52
CA MET A 328 -13.60 7.80 -8.12
C MET A 328 -12.52 8.31 -7.15
N GLY A 329 -11.24 8.33 -7.54
CA GLY A 329 -10.19 9.01 -6.76
C GLY A 329 -10.47 10.50 -6.64
N ILE A 330 -10.60 11.18 -7.78
CA ILE A 330 -10.79 12.64 -7.88
C ILE A 330 -12.08 13.07 -7.16
N CYS A 331 -13.21 12.41 -7.44
CA CYS A 331 -14.51 12.72 -6.81
C CYS A 331 -14.45 12.63 -5.27
N MET A 332 -13.73 11.64 -4.74
CA MET A 332 -13.54 11.48 -3.29
C MET A 332 -12.53 12.46 -2.71
N GLU A 333 -11.46 12.80 -3.43
CA GLU A 333 -10.48 13.81 -3.03
C GLU A 333 -11.17 15.17 -2.81
N THR A 334 -12.05 15.55 -3.74
CA THR A 334 -12.95 16.71 -3.62
C THR A 334 -13.92 16.56 -2.43
N LEU A 335 -14.60 15.41 -2.27
CA LEU A 335 -15.51 15.17 -1.13
C LEU A 335 -14.83 15.25 0.25
N LEU A 336 -13.56 14.89 0.36
CA LEU A 336 -12.86 14.89 1.64
C LEU A 336 -12.27 16.26 2.01
N THR A 337 -12.22 17.20 1.07
CA THR A 337 -11.58 18.52 1.22
C THR A 337 -12.52 19.71 1.07
N ASN A 338 -13.64 19.58 0.35
CA ASN A 338 -14.67 20.61 0.24
C ASN A 338 -15.76 20.43 1.32
N PRO A 339 -16.27 21.53 1.93
CA PRO A 339 -17.52 21.53 2.70
C PRO A 339 -18.74 21.00 1.93
N GLU A 340 -19.84 20.69 2.64
CA GLU A 340 -21.03 20.04 2.06
C GLU A 340 -21.72 20.89 0.99
N ASP A 341 -21.84 22.19 1.27
CA ASP A 341 -22.40 23.22 0.40
C ASP A 341 -21.55 23.49 -0.85
N GLU A 342 -20.22 23.46 -0.72
CA GLU A 342 -19.32 23.56 -1.88
C GLU A 342 -19.28 22.27 -2.71
N PHE A 343 -19.31 21.08 -2.08
CA PHE A 343 -19.24 19.80 -2.79
C PHE A 343 -20.47 19.56 -3.69
N VAL A 344 -21.65 20.03 -3.29
CA VAL A 344 -22.89 19.91 -4.09
C VAL A 344 -22.81 20.69 -5.41
N LYS A 345 -21.91 21.68 -5.54
CA LYS A 345 -21.68 22.43 -6.80
C LYS A 345 -20.92 21.62 -7.85
N TYR A 346 -20.24 20.53 -7.48
CA TYR A 346 -19.58 19.61 -8.43
C TYR A 346 -20.54 18.61 -9.11
N ARG A 347 -21.87 18.82 -9.02
CA ARG A 347 -22.85 18.02 -9.76
C ARG A 347 -23.20 18.66 -11.10
N LYS A 348 -23.29 17.85 -12.17
CA LYS A 348 -23.66 18.29 -13.53
C LYS A 348 -25.08 18.87 -13.65
N ASP A 349 -25.97 18.55 -12.71
CA ASP A 349 -27.34 19.07 -12.65
C ASP A 349 -27.46 20.37 -11.83
N ASN A 350 -26.38 20.84 -11.20
CA ASN A 350 -26.35 22.14 -10.54
C ASN A 350 -26.23 23.28 -11.57
N LYS A 351 -26.79 24.44 -11.23
CA LYS A 351 -26.78 25.68 -12.05
C LYS A 351 -25.81 26.74 -11.52
N GLU A 352 -25.33 26.58 -10.30
CA GLU A 352 -24.23 27.38 -9.76
C GLU A 352 -22.92 26.89 -10.35
N ASP A 353 -22.02 27.81 -10.72
CA ASP A 353 -20.67 27.45 -11.12
C ASP A 353 -19.95 26.76 -9.95
N ALA A 354 -19.35 25.61 -10.24
CA ALA A 354 -18.49 24.92 -9.27
C ALA A 354 -17.33 25.84 -8.85
N PRO A 355 -16.93 25.84 -7.56
CA PRO A 355 -15.87 26.72 -7.09
C PRO A 355 -14.58 26.41 -7.87
N PRO A 356 -13.81 27.45 -8.26
CA PRO A 356 -12.62 27.25 -9.08
C PRO A 356 -11.64 26.34 -8.33
N SER A 357 -11.32 25.20 -8.93
CA SER A 357 -10.46 24.19 -8.30
C SER A 357 -9.17 24.82 -7.77
N PRO A 358 -8.76 24.52 -6.52
CA PRO A 358 -7.58 25.12 -5.93
C PRO A 358 -6.34 24.84 -6.77
N SER A 359 -5.47 25.85 -6.90
CA SER A 359 -4.22 25.72 -7.65
C SER A 359 -3.37 24.59 -7.09
N ASN A 360 -3.06 23.58 -7.91
CA ASN A 360 -2.28 22.39 -7.51
C ASN A 360 -1.02 22.79 -6.70
N ALA A 361 -1.01 22.51 -5.40
CA ALA A 361 0.17 22.69 -4.57
C ALA A 361 1.22 21.60 -4.85
N TYR A 362 2.49 21.99 -4.85
CA TYR A 362 3.61 21.10 -5.15
C TYR A 362 4.75 21.26 -4.14
N ASN A 363 5.25 20.13 -3.60
CA ASN A 363 6.55 20.08 -2.94
C ASN A 363 7.64 19.62 -3.94
N TYR A 364 8.84 20.19 -3.81
CA TYR A 364 10.00 19.87 -4.64
C TYR A 364 11.16 19.39 -3.77
N SER A 365 11.46 18.09 -3.82
CA SER A 365 12.59 17.47 -3.10
C SER A 365 13.71 17.07 -4.07
N SER A 366 14.95 16.93 -3.57
CA SER A 366 16.08 16.49 -4.40
C SER A 366 17.05 15.59 -3.65
N TYR A 367 17.66 14.66 -4.39
CA TYR A 367 18.76 13.82 -3.95
C TYR A 367 19.67 13.51 -5.14
N GLY A 368 20.99 13.60 -4.96
CA GLY A 368 21.93 13.52 -6.07
C GLY A 368 21.60 14.49 -7.20
N SER A 369 21.56 13.98 -8.43
CA SER A 369 21.20 14.69 -9.66
C SER A 369 19.69 14.71 -9.96
N PHE A 370 18.84 14.11 -9.12
CA PHE A 370 17.37 14.11 -9.27
C PHE A 370 16.71 15.30 -8.59
N LEU A 371 15.73 15.90 -9.28
CA LEU A 371 14.67 16.76 -8.74
C LEU A 371 13.34 16.00 -8.81
N MET A 372 12.55 16.03 -7.74
CA MET A 372 11.35 15.22 -7.61
C MET A 372 10.18 16.09 -7.17
N ARG A 373 9.08 16.06 -7.93
CA ARG A 373 7.83 16.79 -7.61
C ARG A 373 6.81 15.84 -6.98
N SER A 374 6.23 16.22 -5.85
CA SER A 374 4.94 15.69 -5.42
C SER A 374 3.87 16.75 -5.56
N GLN A 375 2.68 16.34 -6.01
CA GLN A 375 1.45 17.06 -5.70
C GLN A 375 1.14 16.87 -4.20
N LEU A 376 0.39 17.81 -3.61
CA LEU A 376 0.02 17.78 -2.20
C LEU A 376 -1.50 17.80 -2.10
N ASP A 377 -2.05 16.72 -1.57
CA ASP A 377 -3.50 16.53 -1.54
C ASP A 377 -4.12 17.22 -0.31
N CYS A 378 -3.42 17.22 0.84
CA CYS A 378 -3.92 17.79 2.08
C CYS A 378 -2.82 18.25 3.06
N PHE A 379 -3.18 19.15 3.99
CA PHE A 379 -2.32 19.71 5.03
C PHE A 379 -3.04 19.89 6.39
N ASP A 380 -2.35 19.56 7.48
CA ASP A 380 -2.71 19.88 8.86
C ASP A 380 -1.46 20.32 9.64
N GLU A 381 -1.49 21.47 10.31
CA GLU A 381 -0.30 22.01 10.98
C GLU A 381 0.11 21.29 12.26
N ARG A 382 -0.79 20.45 12.82
CA ARG A 382 -0.55 19.67 14.04
C ARG A 382 0.19 18.37 13.76
N LEU A 383 0.37 17.99 12.49
CA LEU A 383 1.14 16.82 12.07
C LEU A 383 2.65 17.13 12.00
N PRO A 384 3.53 16.12 12.22
CA PRO A 384 4.97 16.27 12.10
C PRO A 384 5.51 16.79 10.76
N GLY A 385 6.78 17.18 10.77
CA GLY A 385 7.52 17.57 9.57
C GLY A 385 7.01 18.88 8.96
N ASN A 386 6.36 18.79 7.80
CA ASN A 386 5.74 19.93 7.11
C ASN A 386 4.21 19.95 7.19
N GLY A 387 3.60 18.97 7.90
CA GLY A 387 2.15 18.82 8.05
C GLY A 387 1.39 18.30 6.82
N THR A 388 2.06 17.95 5.73
CA THR A 388 1.38 17.50 4.49
C THR A 388 1.16 15.99 4.45
N PHE A 389 0.07 15.54 3.84
CA PHE A 389 -0.26 14.13 3.69
C PHE A 389 -1.00 13.81 2.38
N ASP A 390 -0.97 12.54 1.99
CA ASP A 390 -1.48 11.98 0.73
C ASP A 390 -2.92 11.46 0.96
N LEU A 391 -3.91 11.88 0.15
CA LEU A 391 -5.30 11.40 0.25
C LEU A 391 -5.51 10.22 -0.71
N LYS A 392 -5.91 9.05 -0.21
CA LYS A 392 -6.08 7.86 -1.06
C LYS A 392 -7.37 7.10 -0.76
N THR A 393 -7.97 6.54 -1.80
CA THR A 393 -9.24 5.80 -1.71
C THR A 393 -9.02 4.30 -1.85
N ARG A 394 -9.75 3.52 -1.04
CA ARG A 394 -9.73 2.06 -1.08
C ARG A 394 -11.13 1.49 -1.31
N ALA A 395 -11.45 1.29 -2.59
CA ALA A 395 -12.63 0.53 -2.97
C ALA A 395 -12.56 -0.91 -2.42
N SER A 396 -13.69 -1.49 -2.05
CA SER A 396 -13.75 -2.83 -1.47
C SER A 396 -13.23 -3.93 -2.42
N THR A 397 -12.84 -5.07 -1.84
CA THR A 397 -12.44 -6.30 -2.54
C THR A 397 -13.46 -6.69 -3.61
N ASN A 398 -14.74 -6.45 -3.36
CA ASN A 398 -15.77 -6.72 -4.34
C ASN A 398 -15.58 -5.87 -5.60
N ILE A 399 -15.61 -4.54 -5.44
CA ILE A 399 -15.37 -3.59 -6.54
C ILE A 399 -14.07 -3.93 -7.28
N ARG A 400 -12.96 -4.12 -6.56
CA ARG A 400 -11.64 -4.23 -7.20
C ARG A 400 -11.46 -5.50 -8.02
N TYR A 401 -11.97 -6.65 -7.57
CA TYR A 401 -11.92 -7.89 -8.36
C TYR A 401 -13.04 -7.99 -9.42
N ASN A 402 -14.13 -7.24 -9.28
CA ASN A 402 -15.24 -7.16 -10.25
C ASN A 402 -15.23 -5.90 -11.12
N SER A 403 -14.18 -5.07 -11.06
CA SER A 403 -13.98 -3.76 -11.72
C SER A 403 -14.11 -3.70 -13.25
N ARG A 404 -14.43 -4.84 -13.87
CA ARG A 404 -14.68 -5.04 -15.31
C ARG A 404 -16.18 -5.05 -15.64
N ASP A 405 -17.02 -5.23 -14.63
CA ASP A 405 -18.47 -5.28 -14.72
C ASP A 405 -19.01 -3.84 -14.68
N PRO A 406 -19.74 -3.35 -15.70
CA PRO A 406 -20.24 -1.97 -15.71
C PRO A 406 -21.21 -1.70 -14.54
N ASN A 407 -21.89 -2.73 -14.05
CA ASN A 407 -22.82 -2.66 -12.93
C ASN A 407 -22.12 -2.90 -11.58
N VAL A 408 -20.78 -2.89 -11.51
CA VAL A 408 -20.04 -3.11 -10.25
C VAL A 408 -20.35 -2.05 -9.18
N GLY A 409 -20.82 -0.86 -9.57
CA GLY A 409 -21.35 0.15 -8.65
C GLY A 409 -22.66 -0.27 -7.97
N GLU A 410 -23.47 -1.14 -8.58
CA GLU A 410 -24.77 -1.60 -8.06
C GLU A 410 -24.59 -2.72 -7.01
N THR A 411 -23.63 -2.55 -6.08
CA THR A 411 -23.29 -3.56 -5.07
C THR A 411 -23.65 -3.13 -3.64
N ASP A 412 -24.47 -3.95 -2.96
CA ASP A 412 -24.72 -3.83 -1.51
C ASP A 412 -23.60 -4.47 -0.65
N TYR A 413 -22.43 -4.77 -1.23
CA TYR A 413 -21.27 -5.26 -0.45
C TYR A 413 -20.71 -4.16 0.45
N GLN A 414 -20.65 -4.44 1.76
CA GLN A 414 -20.29 -3.48 2.80
C GLN A 414 -18.99 -3.84 3.51
N ILE A 415 -18.27 -2.83 4.02
CA ILE A 415 -17.23 -3.03 5.03
C ILE A 415 -17.83 -2.61 6.37
N PHE A 416 -17.98 -3.55 7.31
CA PHE A 416 -18.65 -3.28 8.59
C PHE A 416 -18.02 -3.99 9.80
N LYS A 417 -16.88 -4.67 9.61
CA LYS A 417 -16.11 -5.34 10.67
C LYS A 417 -14.70 -4.78 10.73
N LEU A 418 -14.08 -4.76 11.91
CA LEU A 418 -12.64 -4.52 12.01
C LEU A 418 -11.83 -5.70 11.45
N LYS A 419 -12.15 -6.93 11.89
CA LYS A 419 -11.42 -8.17 11.54
C LYS A 419 -12.26 -9.17 10.75
N GLY A 420 -11.61 -10.12 10.08
CA GLY A 420 -12.21 -11.21 9.30
C GLY A 420 -11.76 -11.26 7.84
N GLN A 421 -12.17 -12.30 7.11
CA GLN A 421 -11.74 -12.55 5.72
C GLN A 421 -12.59 -11.83 4.64
N TYR A 422 -13.73 -11.27 5.02
CA TYR A 422 -14.68 -10.56 4.13
C TYR A 422 -15.46 -9.51 4.94
N GLU A 423 -15.90 -8.44 4.27
CA GLU A 423 -16.66 -7.33 4.83
C GLU A 423 -15.93 -6.61 6.00
N SER A 424 -14.60 -6.61 5.95
CA SER A 424 -13.73 -6.15 7.04
C SER A 424 -12.59 -5.25 6.57
N TYR A 425 -12.16 -4.34 7.45
CA TYR A 425 -10.99 -3.49 7.20
C TYR A 425 -9.69 -4.30 7.16
N GLU A 426 -9.54 -5.30 8.03
CA GLU A 426 -8.43 -6.27 7.97
C GLU A 426 -8.30 -6.86 6.56
N LYS A 427 -9.41 -7.25 5.92
CA LYS A 427 -9.36 -7.81 4.55
C LYS A 427 -8.82 -6.80 3.54
N GLU A 428 -9.27 -5.56 3.60
CA GLU A 428 -8.80 -4.52 2.67
C GLU A 428 -7.35 -4.12 2.91
N PHE A 429 -6.93 -3.97 4.17
CA PHE A 429 -5.57 -3.64 4.58
C PHE A 429 -4.58 -4.75 4.23
N ARG A 430 -4.91 -6.01 4.53
CA ARG A 430 -4.10 -7.16 4.10
C ARG A 430 -3.96 -7.21 2.59
N ASP A 431 -4.99 -6.83 1.84
CA ASP A 431 -4.91 -6.76 0.38
C ASP A 431 -4.27 -5.45 -0.15
N LEU A 432 -4.13 -4.39 0.67
CA LEU A 432 -3.33 -3.19 0.34
C LEU A 432 -1.84 -3.58 0.35
N ILE A 433 -1.42 -4.39 1.34
CA ILE A 433 -0.11 -5.06 1.36
C ILE A 433 0.01 -5.99 0.15
N LYS A 434 -0.91 -6.96 -0.01
CA LYS A 434 -0.84 -8.03 -1.02
C LYS A 434 -0.78 -7.56 -2.48
N THR A 435 -1.26 -6.35 -2.76
CA THR A 435 -1.22 -5.71 -4.10
C THR A 435 -0.01 -4.78 -4.30
N GLY A 436 0.79 -4.55 -3.26
CA GLY A 436 1.92 -3.61 -3.27
C GLY A 436 1.49 -2.14 -3.19
N ALA A 437 0.25 -1.84 -2.82
CA ALA A 437 -0.27 -0.47 -2.76
C ALA A 437 0.42 0.35 -1.65
N LEU A 438 0.60 -0.22 -0.45
CA LEU A 438 1.30 0.48 0.64
C LEU A 438 2.76 0.78 0.31
N LEU A 439 3.44 -0.09 -0.44
CA LEU A 439 4.80 0.17 -0.94
C LEU A 439 4.82 1.34 -1.93
N LYS A 440 3.76 1.53 -2.73
CA LYS A 440 3.64 2.74 -3.57
C LYS A 440 3.43 3.98 -2.71
N TYR A 441 2.50 3.94 -1.77
CA TYR A 441 2.19 5.08 -0.89
C TYR A 441 3.41 5.51 -0.07
N LEU A 442 4.20 4.56 0.47
CA LEU A 442 5.48 4.82 1.15
C LEU A 442 6.45 5.63 0.27
N PHE A 443 6.58 5.29 -1.02
CA PHE A 443 7.43 6.07 -1.93
C PHE A 443 6.83 7.43 -2.31
N GLN A 444 5.51 7.53 -2.41
CA GLN A 444 4.83 8.81 -2.66
C GLN A 444 5.06 9.77 -1.49
N ALA A 445 4.78 9.34 -0.26
CA ALA A 445 5.01 10.13 0.94
C ALA A 445 6.49 10.52 1.12
N ARG A 446 7.44 9.58 0.96
CA ARG A 446 8.87 9.89 1.14
C ARG A 446 9.41 10.86 0.09
N ILE A 447 8.96 10.78 -1.16
CA ILE A 447 9.31 11.77 -2.20
C ILE A 447 8.64 13.13 -1.90
N GLY A 448 7.37 13.12 -1.48
CA GLY A 448 6.61 14.31 -1.11
C GLY A 448 7.05 14.95 0.20
N GLN A 449 7.87 14.27 1.00
CA GLN A 449 8.21 14.64 2.38
C GLN A 449 6.94 14.82 3.24
N MET A 450 5.95 13.96 3.01
CA MET A 450 4.68 13.93 3.72
C MET A 450 4.81 13.12 5.02
N ASP A 451 4.01 13.46 6.02
CA ASP A 451 3.93 12.73 7.29
C ASP A 451 3.31 11.33 7.11
N GLY A 452 2.28 11.20 6.25
CA GLY A 452 1.55 9.95 6.10
C GLY A 452 0.51 9.95 4.98
N ILE A 453 -0.39 8.97 5.07
CA ILE A 453 -1.42 8.64 4.08
C ILE A 453 -2.78 8.53 4.77
N PHE A 454 -3.77 9.29 4.30
CA PHE A 454 -5.16 9.15 4.71
C PHE A 454 -5.88 8.19 3.75
N ILE A 455 -6.57 7.18 4.28
CA ILE A 455 -7.27 6.14 3.50
C ILE A 455 -8.78 6.16 3.77
N ALA A 456 -9.58 6.49 2.74
CA ALA A 456 -11.04 6.36 2.77
C ALA A 456 -11.51 5.04 2.13
N TYR A 457 -12.25 4.22 2.88
CA TYR A 457 -12.74 2.91 2.42
C TYR A 457 -14.18 2.98 1.91
N HIS A 458 -14.47 2.45 0.72
CA HIS A 458 -15.77 2.64 0.05
C HIS A 458 -16.22 1.46 -0.84
N ASN A 459 -17.48 1.45 -1.29
CA ASN A 459 -18.01 0.57 -2.36
C ASN A 459 -18.44 1.36 -3.61
N ILE A 460 -17.73 2.46 -3.92
CA ILE A 460 -18.15 3.50 -4.88
C ILE A 460 -19.28 4.37 -4.33
N ASN A 461 -20.48 3.81 -4.09
CA ASN A 461 -21.66 4.59 -3.71
C ASN A 461 -21.58 5.19 -2.29
N SER A 462 -20.96 4.45 -1.37
CA SER A 462 -20.85 4.84 0.04
C SER A 462 -19.45 4.64 0.59
N ILE A 463 -19.03 5.58 1.44
CA ILE A 463 -17.88 5.43 2.33
C ILE A 463 -18.32 4.62 3.57
N PHE A 464 -17.42 3.79 4.09
CA PHE A 464 -17.62 3.00 5.31
C PHE A 464 -16.85 3.55 6.51
N GLY A 465 -15.71 4.22 6.25
CA GLY A 465 -14.79 4.69 7.27
C GLY A 465 -13.41 5.03 6.74
N PHE A 466 -12.54 5.44 7.66
CA PHE A 466 -11.28 6.11 7.41
C PHE A 466 -10.14 5.53 8.25
N GLN A 467 -8.91 5.69 7.79
CA GLN A 467 -7.70 5.32 8.53
C GLN A 467 -6.55 6.27 8.15
N TYR A 468 -5.81 6.78 9.14
CA TYR A 468 -4.51 7.40 8.89
C TYR A 468 -3.38 6.38 9.03
N LEU A 469 -2.35 6.50 8.19
CA LEU A 469 -1.12 5.70 8.23
C LEU A 469 0.09 6.64 8.13
N PRO A 470 0.75 6.96 9.26
CA PRO A 470 2.04 7.64 9.25
C PRO A 470 3.09 6.87 8.43
N LEU A 471 4.05 7.59 7.85
CA LEU A 471 5.16 7.02 7.09
C LEU A 471 5.97 6.04 7.95
N GLU A 472 6.10 6.33 9.25
CA GLU A 472 6.73 5.46 10.25
C GLU A 472 6.08 4.06 10.30
N GLU A 473 4.75 3.99 10.33
CA GLU A 473 4.02 2.70 10.37
C GLU A 473 4.12 1.95 9.04
N LEU A 474 4.25 2.67 7.91
CA LEU A 474 4.54 2.06 6.60
C LEU A 474 5.98 1.51 6.55
N ASP A 475 6.94 2.20 7.16
CA ASP A 475 8.33 1.72 7.28
C ASP A 475 8.43 0.52 8.22
N LYS A 476 7.81 0.56 9.41
CA LYS A 476 7.73 -0.58 10.34
C LYS A 476 7.11 -1.81 9.66
N LEU A 477 6.08 -1.63 8.83
CA LEU A 477 5.43 -2.70 8.08
C LEU A 477 6.31 -3.34 6.99
N LEU A 478 7.30 -2.63 6.46
CA LEU A 478 8.08 -3.05 5.28
C LEU A 478 9.58 -3.28 5.55
N TYR A 479 10.11 -2.81 6.69
CA TYR A 479 11.54 -2.87 7.02
C TYR A 479 11.87 -3.46 8.40
N SER A 480 10.89 -3.82 9.23
CA SER A 480 11.15 -4.56 10.48
C SER A 480 11.70 -5.98 10.20
N HIS A 481 12.58 -6.49 11.08
CA HIS A 481 12.83 -7.93 11.15
C HIS A 481 11.76 -8.60 12.02
N ALA A 482 11.41 -9.84 11.70
CA ALA A 482 10.39 -10.60 12.43
C ALA A 482 10.75 -10.84 13.91
N ASP A 483 12.05 -10.94 14.21
CA ASP A 483 12.55 -11.32 15.53
C ASP A 483 12.38 -10.21 16.60
N PHE A 484 12.25 -8.94 16.19
CA PHE A 484 12.17 -7.80 17.11
C PHE A 484 10.90 -7.80 17.97
N GLY A 485 9.79 -8.33 17.46
CA GLY A 485 8.56 -8.51 18.23
C GLY A 485 8.67 -9.56 19.35
N THR A 486 9.84 -10.21 19.49
CA THR A 486 10.12 -11.25 20.49
C THR A 486 11.32 -10.96 21.41
N LEU A 487 11.95 -9.77 21.32
CA LEU A 487 12.92 -9.38 22.35
C LEU A 487 12.22 -9.27 23.71
N ALA A 488 12.74 -9.99 24.70
CA ALA A 488 12.34 -9.83 26.09
C ALA A 488 12.93 -8.53 26.63
N LEU A 489 12.08 -7.55 26.91
CA LEU A 489 12.43 -6.38 27.71
C LEU A 489 12.72 -6.85 29.14
N ASP A 490 13.96 -6.69 29.58
CA ASP A 490 14.32 -6.71 31.00
C ASP A 490 14.23 -5.29 31.58
N SER A 491 14.84 -5.07 32.75
CA SER A 491 14.82 -3.78 33.45
C SER A 491 16.17 -3.04 33.42
N SER A 492 17.07 -3.37 32.50
CA SER A 492 18.32 -2.63 32.29
C SER A 492 18.09 -1.38 31.43
N GLU A 493 18.84 -0.31 31.71
CA GLU A 493 18.77 0.92 30.91
C GLU A 493 19.26 0.66 29.48
N ASP A 494 20.29 -0.16 29.30
CA ASP A 494 20.78 -0.63 28.00
C ASP A 494 19.69 -1.28 27.12
N SER A 495 18.81 -2.12 27.70
CA SER A 495 17.74 -2.78 26.93
C SER A 495 16.58 -1.83 26.60
N LEU A 496 16.34 -0.81 27.43
CA LEU A 496 15.37 0.25 27.19
C LEU A 496 15.84 1.22 26.11
N GLU A 497 17.10 1.67 26.13
CA GLU A 497 17.69 2.50 25.07
C GLU A 497 17.71 1.73 23.73
N LEU A 498 18.15 0.47 23.76
CA LEU A 498 18.10 -0.39 22.58
C LEU A 498 16.68 -0.48 22.02
N TYR A 499 15.67 -0.76 22.85
CA TYR A 499 14.27 -0.84 22.39
C TYR A 499 13.76 0.46 21.77
N TYR A 500 14.14 1.62 22.32
CA TYR A 500 13.77 2.94 21.81
C TYR A 500 14.42 3.24 20.45
N ASP A 501 15.69 2.88 20.25
CA ASP A 501 16.35 3.01 18.95
C ASP A 501 15.87 1.98 17.92
N MET A 502 15.44 0.79 18.38
CA MET A 502 14.86 -0.23 17.51
C MET A 502 13.53 0.21 16.87
N ASP A 503 12.71 1.05 17.52
CA ASP A 503 11.46 1.56 16.94
C ASP A 503 11.70 2.56 15.79
N LYS A 504 12.83 3.28 15.83
CA LYS A 504 13.27 4.22 14.77
C LYS A 504 13.95 3.53 13.59
N LEU A 505 14.52 2.35 13.81
CA LEU A 505 15.37 1.67 12.83
C LEU A 505 14.67 1.39 11.48
N PRO A 506 13.40 0.97 11.42
CA PRO A 506 12.71 0.73 10.15
C PRO A 506 12.64 1.99 9.26
N SER A 507 12.39 3.16 9.85
CA SER A 507 12.35 4.45 9.13
C SER A 507 13.71 4.84 8.56
N LEU A 508 14.77 4.68 9.36
CA LEU A 508 16.16 4.88 8.91
C LEU A 508 16.55 3.92 7.78
N VAL A 509 16.12 2.65 7.87
CA VAL A 509 16.38 1.63 6.86
C VAL A 509 15.64 1.94 5.56
N GLY A 510 14.37 2.35 5.63
CA GLY A 510 13.57 2.73 4.48
C GLY A 510 14.10 3.96 3.75
N GLU A 511 14.49 5.01 4.49
CA GLU A 511 15.11 6.20 3.91
C GLU A 511 16.46 5.87 3.27
N THR A 512 17.31 5.07 3.92
CA THR A 512 18.64 4.72 3.39
C THR A 512 18.53 3.84 2.15
N GLN A 513 17.62 2.85 2.11
CA GLN A 513 17.36 2.07 0.89
C GLN A 513 16.78 2.90 -0.25
N PHE A 514 15.92 3.87 0.04
CA PHE A 514 15.41 4.80 -0.96
C PHE A 514 16.56 5.61 -1.59
N LYS A 515 17.48 6.15 -0.77
CA LYS A 515 18.67 6.86 -1.25
C LYS A 515 19.58 5.97 -2.09
N PHE A 516 19.88 4.74 -1.65
CA PHE A 516 20.64 3.77 -2.47
C PHE A 516 19.96 3.49 -3.82
N SER A 517 18.62 3.40 -3.85
CA SER A 517 17.86 3.22 -5.09
C SER A 517 18.10 4.37 -6.08
N LEU A 518 18.15 5.62 -5.58
CA LEU A 518 18.47 6.79 -6.39
C LEU A 518 19.94 6.83 -6.84
N GLU A 519 20.91 6.48 -5.98
CA GLU A 519 22.33 6.42 -6.39
C GLU A 519 22.58 5.39 -7.48
N MET A 520 21.98 4.21 -7.35
CA MET A 520 22.05 3.14 -8.34
C MET A 520 21.39 3.54 -9.67
N TRP A 521 20.25 4.25 -9.63
CA TRP A 521 19.56 4.75 -10.82
C TRP A 521 20.32 5.90 -11.49
N GLU A 522 20.88 6.83 -10.71
CA GLU A 522 21.75 7.91 -11.21
C GLU A 522 22.97 7.34 -11.94
N THR A 523 23.64 6.35 -11.34
CA THR A 523 24.79 5.65 -11.93
C THR A 523 24.41 4.96 -13.24
N LEU A 524 23.29 4.23 -13.26
CA LEU A 524 22.76 3.55 -14.44
C LEU A 524 22.50 4.53 -15.60
N LEU A 525 21.90 5.69 -15.32
CA LEU A 525 21.61 6.69 -16.35
C LEU A 525 22.89 7.36 -16.85
N LYS A 526 23.73 7.90 -15.96
CA LYS A 526 24.88 8.76 -16.33
C LYS A 526 26.10 7.98 -16.81
N GLU A 527 26.50 6.94 -16.09
CA GLU A 527 27.76 6.22 -16.36
C GLU A 527 27.62 5.13 -17.42
N HIS A 528 26.39 4.67 -17.67
CA HIS A 528 26.08 3.62 -18.65
C HIS A 528 25.19 4.12 -19.78
N ILE A 529 23.89 4.34 -19.56
CA ILE A 529 22.93 4.50 -20.67
C ILE A 529 23.27 5.74 -21.51
N ILE A 530 23.36 6.93 -20.91
CA ILE A 530 23.64 8.17 -21.63
C ILE A 530 25.03 8.11 -22.28
N LYS A 531 26.05 7.64 -21.55
CA LYS A 531 27.42 7.50 -22.05
C LYS A 531 27.53 6.54 -23.25
N ASP A 532 26.85 5.40 -23.20
CA ASP A 532 26.81 4.44 -24.29
C ASP A 532 25.99 4.94 -25.49
N PHE A 533 24.98 5.78 -25.25
CA PHE A 533 24.24 6.49 -26.29
C PHE A 533 25.11 7.55 -26.96
N GLU A 534 25.82 8.39 -26.21
CA GLU A 534 26.78 9.36 -26.75
C GLU A 534 27.88 8.67 -27.58
N ALA A 535 28.50 7.62 -27.03
CA ALA A 535 29.48 6.78 -27.74
C ALA A 535 28.89 5.97 -28.91
N SER A 536 27.57 6.05 -29.12
CA SER A 536 26.86 5.44 -30.25
C SER A 536 26.38 6.44 -31.30
N GLY A 537 26.67 7.74 -31.14
CA GLY A 537 26.10 8.79 -31.99
C GLY A 537 24.64 9.14 -31.67
N LEU A 538 24.09 8.60 -30.57
CA LEU A 538 22.73 8.86 -30.06
C LEU A 538 22.76 9.83 -28.88
N LYS A 539 23.68 10.80 -28.91
CA LYS A 539 23.72 11.88 -27.91
C LYS A 539 22.37 12.60 -27.89
N ASP A 540 21.90 12.94 -26.69
CA ASP A 540 20.66 13.67 -26.45
C ASP A 540 19.46 13.12 -27.23
N THR A 541 19.41 11.79 -27.37
CA THR A 541 18.27 11.05 -27.92
C THR A 541 17.38 10.56 -26.79
N ALA A 542 16.06 10.72 -26.90
CA ALA A 542 15.13 10.19 -25.92
C ALA A 542 15.09 8.65 -25.93
N PHE A 543 14.79 8.02 -24.80
CA PHE A 543 14.68 6.56 -24.72
C PHE A 543 13.57 6.08 -23.80
N ARG A 544 12.96 4.96 -24.17
CA ARG A 544 12.06 4.18 -23.32
C ARG A 544 12.92 3.26 -22.45
N LEU A 545 12.97 3.58 -21.16
CA LEU A 545 13.63 2.79 -20.12
C LEU A 545 12.64 1.73 -19.61
N VAL A 546 13.06 0.47 -19.62
CA VAL A 546 12.25 -0.66 -19.13
C VAL A 546 13.05 -1.48 -18.13
N ILE A 547 12.52 -1.69 -16.94
CA ILE A 547 13.21 -2.38 -15.83
C ILE A 547 12.35 -3.54 -15.31
N GLN A 548 12.88 -4.77 -15.33
CA GLN A 548 12.22 -5.95 -14.75
C GLN A 548 13.09 -6.67 -13.73
N THR A 549 12.45 -7.29 -12.73
CA THR A 549 13.10 -8.23 -11.81
C THR A 549 13.46 -9.52 -12.55
N TYR A 550 14.74 -9.86 -12.58
CA TYR A 550 15.26 -11.08 -13.17
C TYR A 550 15.86 -11.99 -12.09
N ARG A 551 15.52 -13.29 -12.14
CA ARG A 551 16.16 -14.31 -11.30
C ARG A 551 16.59 -15.45 -12.20
N ARG A 552 17.90 -15.62 -12.39
CA ARG A 552 18.45 -16.78 -13.12
C ARG A 552 17.97 -18.07 -12.44
N ARG A 553 17.65 -19.09 -13.24
CA ARG A 553 17.22 -20.41 -12.74
C ARG A 553 18.23 -20.93 -11.70
N TYR A 554 17.72 -21.38 -10.55
CA TYR A 554 18.48 -21.80 -9.35
C TYR A 554 19.30 -20.72 -8.60
N ALA A 555 19.25 -19.44 -8.99
CA ALA A 555 19.97 -18.38 -8.27
C ALA A 555 19.26 -17.99 -6.95
N ARG A 556 20.03 -17.99 -5.85
CA ARG A 556 19.57 -17.55 -4.51
C ARG A 556 19.21 -16.06 -4.46
N THR A 557 19.76 -15.25 -5.35
CA THR A 557 19.66 -13.79 -5.40
C THR A 557 18.87 -13.31 -6.62
N GLN A 558 18.19 -12.17 -6.50
CA GLN A 558 17.61 -11.44 -7.64
C GLN A 558 18.62 -10.47 -8.27
N GLN A 559 18.29 -10.02 -9.49
CA GLN A 559 18.98 -9.02 -10.31
C GLN A 559 17.91 -8.14 -10.99
N LEU A 560 18.29 -6.97 -11.52
CA LEU A 560 17.41 -6.22 -12.44
C LEU A 560 17.94 -6.32 -13.85
N ARG A 561 17.08 -6.68 -14.82
CA ARG A 561 17.37 -6.54 -16.24
C ARG A 561 16.75 -5.23 -16.72
N VAL A 562 17.60 -4.38 -17.28
CA VAL A 562 17.27 -3.06 -17.81
C VAL A 562 17.35 -3.11 -19.33
N TYR A 563 16.46 -2.39 -20.01
CA TYR A 563 16.50 -2.16 -21.44
C TYR A 563 16.36 -0.65 -21.69
N ALA A 564 17.14 -0.12 -22.63
CA ALA A 564 17.02 1.24 -23.12
C ALA A 564 16.78 1.20 -24.65
N ILE A 565 15.62 1.68 -25.07
CA ILE A 565 15.17 1.65 -26.47
C ILE A 565 15.09 3.10 -26.97
N PRO A 566 15.92 3.53 -27.94
CA PRO A 566 15.84 4.87 -28.51
C PRO A 566 14.45 5.15 -29.10
N VAL A 567 13.90 6.33 -28.83
CA VAL A 567 12.60 6.80 -29.36
C VAL A 567 12.68 8.27 -29.73
N SER A 568 11.91 8.67 -30.74
CA SER A 568 11.66 10.05 -31.11
C SER A 568 10.49 10.64 -30.31
N THR A 569 10.40 11.97 -30.22
CA THR A 569 9.29 12.67 -29.54
C THR A 569 7.93 12.22 -30.09
N ASN A 570 7.80 12.13 -31.42
CA ASN A 570 6.57 11.69 -32.09
C ASN A 570 6.19 10.23 -31.74
N GLU A 571 7.16 9.35 -31.46
CA GLU A 571 6.88 8.00 -30.98
C GLU A 571 6.40 8.00 -29.52
N ILE A 572 6.93 8.90 -28.67
CA ILE A 572 6.49 9.08 -27.28
C ILE A 572 5.06 9.63 -27.26
N GLU A 573 4.76 10.66 -28.06
CA GLU A 573 3.41 11.20 -28.23
C GLU A 573 2.43 10.12 -28.68
N GLN A 574 2.83 9.28 -29.65
CA GLN A 574 2.04 8.11 -30.06
C GLN A 574 1.83 7.14 -28.89
N PHE A 575 2.88 6.74 -28.15
CA PHE A 575 2.76 5.89 -26.95
C PHE A 575 1.80 6.47 -25.89
N GLN A 576 1.90 7.76 -25.59
CA GLN A 576 1.06 8.44 -24.59
C GLN A 576 -0.40 8.60 -25.07
N SER A 577 -0.63 8.67 -26.39
CA SER A 577 -1.97 8.85 -26.97
C SER A 577 -2.84 7.58 -27.01
N PHE A 578 -2.27 6.37 -26.85
CA PHE A 578 -3.00 5.10 -27.01
C PHE A 578 -4.30 5.02 -26.18
N GLY A 579 -4.25 5.43 -24.90
CA GLY A 579 -5.43 5.43 -24.03
C GLY A 579 -6.57 6.33 -24.52
N ASN A 580 -6.23 7.43 -25.21
CA ASN A 580 -7.19 8.37 -25.79
C ASN A 580 -7.68 7.93 -27.18
N GLN A 581 -6.84 7.23 -27.96
CA GLN A 581 -7.22 6.66 -29.26
C GLN A 581 -8.20 5.48 -29.12
N PHE A 582 -8.10 4.74 -28.01
CA PHE A 582 -8.93 3.56 -27.73
C PHE A 582 -9.65 3.72 -26.39
N PRO A 583 -10.56 4.72 -26.26
CA PRO A 583 -11.11 5.10 -24.98
C PRO A 583 -11.85 3.93 -24.31
N THR A 584 -11.55 3.78 -23.03
CA THR A 584 -12.15 2.79 -22.12
C THR A 584 -12.67 3.44 -20.84
N ASP A 585 -12.62 4.78 -20.77
CA ASP A 585 -12.95 5.60 -19.62
C ASP A 585 -14.45 5.62 -19.27
N PHE A 586 -14.75 6.00 -18.03
CA PHE A 586 -16.11 6.05 -17.50
C PHE A 586 -16.73 7.46 -17.53
N LYS A 587 -16.10 8.39 -18.26
CA LYS A 587 -16.59 9.77 -18.50
C LYS A 587 -17.47 9.81 -19.74
N GLN A 588 -17.09 9.06 -20.78
CA GLN A 588 -17.85 8.84 -22.00
C GLN A 588 -18.87 7.69 -21.86
N ASP A 589 -20.04 7.82 -22.50
CA ASP A 589 -21.09 6.79 -22.51
C ASP A 589 -20.79 5.65 -23.51
N LEU A 590 -19.71 4.92 -23.24
CA LEU A 590 -19.26 3.78 -24.03
C LEU A 590 -19.87 2.47 -23.50
N THR A 591 -20.52 1.70 -24.36
CA THR A 591 -21.06 0.36 -24.02
C THR A 591 -19.96 -0.68 -23.75
N GLU A 592 -20.28 -1.74 -23.02
CA GLU A 592 -19.36 -2.86 -22.77
C GLU A 592 -18.75 -3.42 -24.07
N LYS A 593 -19.57 -3.61 -25.11
CA LYS A 593 -19.14 -4.11 -26.43
C LYS A 593 -18.11 -3.17 -27.09
N GLN A 594 -18.29 -1.85 -26.99
CA GLN A 594 -17.34 -0.87 -27.48
C GLN A 594 -16.04 -0.89 -26.66
N ARG A 595 -16.11 -0.91 -25.31
CA ARG A 595 -14.93 -1.00 -24.43
C ARG A 595 -14.09 -2.23 -24.76
N ILE A 596 -14.71 -3.41 -24.87
CA ILE A 596 -14.03 -4.67 -25.24
C ILE A 596 -13.41 -4.59 -26.65
N LEU A 597 -14.08 -3.96 -27.62
CA LEU A 597 -13.54 -3.78 -28.97
C LEU A 597 -12.36 -2.80 -28.99
N ASN A 598 -12.45 -1.70 -28.27
CA ASN A 598 -11.39 -0.70 -28.13
C ASN A 598 -10.15 -1.32 -27.48
N THR A 599 -10.28 -2.06 -26.37
CA THR A 599 -9.15 -2.78 -25.76
C THR A 599 -8.50 -3.77 -26.72
N LYS A 600 -9.28 -4.51 -27.53
CA LYS A 600 -8.72 -5.44 -28.52
C LYS A 600 -7.92 -4.72 -29.62
N LYS A 601 -8.39 -3.56 -30.08
CA LYS A 601 -7.65 -2.70 -31.02
C LYS A 601 -6.38 -2.14 -30.38
N HIS A 602 -6.48 -1.55 -29.18
CA HIS A 602 -5.38 -1.04 -28.37
C HIS A 602 -4.26 -2.08 -28.22
N VAL A 603 -4.59 -3.29 -27.77
CA VAL A 603 -3.65 -4.42 -27.64
C VAL A 603 -2.97 -4.74 -28.97
N ALA A 604 -3.73 -4.88 -30.06
CA ALA A 604 -3.19 -5.27 -31.36
C ALA A 604 -2.28 -4.20 -31.98
N GLU A 605 -2.69 -2.92 -31.94
CA GLU A 605 -1.88 -1.82 -32.46
C GLU A 605 -0.66 -1.54 -31.58
N LEU A 606 -0.76 -1.69 -30.25
CA LEU A 606 0.38 -1.55 -29.35
C LEU A 606 1.43 -2.65 -29.56
N GLN A 607 1.03 -3.89 -29.86
CA GLN A 607 1.96 -4.97 -30.22
C GLN A 607 2.71 -4.67 -31.53
N LYS A 608 1.99 -4.22 -32.57
CA LYS A 608 2.60 -3.76 -33.83
C LYS A 608 3.55 -2.60 -33.58
N PHE A 609 3.15 -1.62 -32.77
CA PHE A 609 3.92 -0.41 -32.52
C PHE A 609 5.17 -0.65 -31.68
N ASN A 610 5.09 -1.48 -30.63
CA ASN A 610 6.26 -1.98 -29.90
C ASN A 610 7.27 -2.66 -30.86
N THR A 611 6.79 -3.56 -31.71
CA THR A 611 7.62 -4.27 -32.70
C THR A 611 8.26 -3.31 -33.72
N LYS A 612 7.50 -2.33 -34.23
CA LYS A 612 7.99 -1.26 -35.12
C LYS A 612 9.08 -0.42 -34.46
N THR A 613 8.87 -0.03 -33.20
CA THR A 613 9.79 0.82 -32.42
C THR A 613 11.14 0.13 -32.17
N ILE A 614 11.15 -1.19 -32.04
CA ILE A 614 12.37 -1.99 -31.80
C ILE A 614 13.16 -2.23 -33.09
N LYS A 615 12.49 -2.36 -34.24
CA LYS A 615 13.12 -2.75 -35.51
C LYS A 615 14.15 -1.72 -36.00
N GLY A 616 15.39 -2.17 -36.22
CA GLY A 616 16.46 -1.38 -36.84
C GLY A 616 17.14 -0.35 -35.92
N LYS A 617 16.72 -0.23 -34.65
CA LYS A 617 17.35 0.70 -33.70
C LYS A 617 18.51 0.05 -32.95
N LYS A 618 19.44 0.86 -32.43
CA LYS A 618 20.55 0.40 -31.58
C LYS A 618 20.07 0.21 -30.15
N LEU A 619 19.65 -1.01 -29.83
CA LEU A 619 19.07 -1.38 -28.53
C LEU A 619 20.17 -1.65 -27.50
N LEU A 620 20.04 -1.12 -26.27
CA LEU A 620 20.96 -1.44 -25.17
C LEU A 620 20.25 -2.16 -24.02
N SER A 621 20.96 -3.05 -23.33
CA SER A 621 20.43 -3.76 -22.16
C SER A 621 21.53 -4.06 -21.14
N TYR A 622 21.17 -3.96 -19.85
CA TYR A 622 22.08 -4.07 -18.72
C TYR A 622 21.52 -5.01 -17.64
N LEU A 623 22.42 -5.56 -16.85
CA LEU A 623 22.12 -6.43 -15.72
C LEU A 623 22.71 -5.81 -14.45
N ILE A 624 21.86 -5.39 -13.52
CA ILE A 624 22.26 -4.87 -12.20
C ILE A 624 22.27 -6.02 -11.20
N SER A 625 23.39 -6.19 -10.50
CA SER A 625 23.62 -7.28 -9.55
C SER A 625 24.09 -6.74 -8.21
N MET A 626 23.44 -7.11 -7.12
CA MET A 626 23.93 -6.82 -5.77
C MET A 626 24.97 -7.86 -5.34
N GLU A 627 26.02 -7.41 -4.64
CA GLU A 627 27.16 -8.26 -4.26
C GLU A 627 27.29 -8.40 -2.75
N LYS A 628 27.40 -7.29 -1.99
CA LYS A 628 27.60 -7.29 -0.53
C LYS A 628 26.93 -6.08 0.15
N SER A 629 26.71 -6.18 1.46
CA SER A 629 26.47 -5.03 2.34
C SER A 629 27.70 -4.80 3.22
N TYR A 630 27.93 -3.56 3.62
CA TYR A 630 28.92 -3.17 4.62
C TYR A 630 28.21 -2.26 5.64
N ILE A 631 28.00 -2.76 6.87
CA ILE A 631 27.32 -2.06 7.97
C ILE A 631 28.37 -1.88 9.06
N ASP A 632 28.70 -0.62 9.39
CA ASP A 632 29.85 -0.28 10.26
C ASP A 632 31.12 -1.06 9.92
N GLU A 633 31.41 -0.99 8.62
CA GLU A 633 32.50 -1.65 7.88
C GLU A 633 32.47 -3.19 7.89
N GLN A 634 31.64 -3.81 8.74
CA GLN A 634 31.41 -5.24 8.78
C GLN A 634 30.67 -5.73 7.52
N LYS A 635 31.26 -6.72 6.86
CA LYS A 635 30.77 -7.31 5.61
C LYS A 635 29.59 -8.26 5.86
N ALA A 636 28.40 -7.87 5.42
CA ALA A 636 27.17 -8.67 5.49
C ALA A 636 26.66 -9.10 4.10
N SER A 637 25.63 -9.95 4.06
CA SER A 637 24.87 -10.19 2.83
C SER A 637 24.18 -8.89 2.39
N TYR A 638 24.10 -8.60 1.09
CA TYR A 638 23.54 -7.32 0.61
C TYR A 638 22.10 -7.03 1.10
N TYR A 639 21.34 -8.10 1.35
CA TYR A 639 19.96 -8.06 1.82
C TYR A 639 19.85 -8.25 3.34
N SER A 640 20.94 -8.25 4.10
CA SER A 640 20.86 -8.10 5.56
C SER A 640 20.60 -6.64 5.89
N LEU A 641 19.46 -6.36 6.53
CA LEU A 641 19.20 -5.07 7.14
C LEU A 641 20.00 -4.96 8.46
N PRO A 642 20.38 -3.76 8.91
CA PRO A 642 20.92 -3.54 10.25
C PRO A 642 20.00 -4.10 11.36
N ASN A 643 20.57 -4.32 12.54
CA ASN A 643 19.88 -4.76 13.77
C ASN A 643 20.14 -3.81 14.97
N HIS A 644 20.63 -2.62 14.66
CA HIS A 644 20.95 -1.48 15.53
C HIS A 644 21.02 -0.24 14.60
N ILE A 645 21.05 0.98 15.14
CA ILE A 645 21.29 2.19 14.34
C ILE A 645 22.78 2.24 13.93
N PRO A 646 23.13 2.07 12.64
CA PRO A 646 24.52 2.01 12.21
C PRO A 646 25.10 3.41 11.95
N LYS A 647 26.40 3.60 12.21
CA LYS A 647 27.11 4.86 11.94
C LYS A 647 27.41 5.06 10.45
N SER A 648 27.40 3.97 9.68
CA SER A 648 27.67 3.88 8.25
C SER A 648 27.01 2.62 7.64
N TRP A 649 26.45 2.77 6.43
CA TRP A 649 25.95 1.63 5.66
C TRP A 649 26.24 1.86 4.17
N ARG A 650 26.82 0.85 3.51
CA ARG A 650 27.12 0.84 2.08
C ARG A 650 26.68 -0.47 1.43
N LEU A 651 26.30 -0.40 0.16
CA LEU A 651 26.02 -1.58 -0.68
C LEU A 651 26.98 -1.65 -1.86
N GLN A 652 27.59 -2.82 -2.05
CA GLN A 652 28.40 -3.13 -3.23
C GLN A 652 27.50 -3.76 -4.31
N TYR A 653 27.55 -3.22 -5.52
CA TYR A 653 26.79 -3.69 -6.68
C TYR A 653 27.63 -3.62 -7.96
N SER A 654 27.17 -4.28 -9.02
CA SER A 654 27.75 -4.12 -10.36
C SER A 654 26.69 -4.00 -11.46
N ILE A 655 27.01 -3.17 -12.47
CA ILE A 655 26.21 -2.96 -13.67
C ILE A 655 26.98 -3.55 -14.86
N LYS A 656 26.34 -4.46 -15.60
CA LYS A 656 26.95 -5.24 -16.69
C LYS A 656 26.13 -5.11 -17.96
N ARG A 657 26.71 -4.55 -19.02
CA ARG A 657 26.08 -4.49 -20.35
C ARG A 657 26.06 -5.88 -20.99
N ILE A 658 24.96 -6.22 -21.66
CA ILE A 658 24.74 -7.54 -22.29
C ILE A 658 25.14 -7.45 -23.77
N LYS A 659 26.02 -8.35 -24.24
CA LYS A 659 26.59 -8.29 -25.60
C LYS A 659 25.64 -8.80 -26.68
N LYS A 660 25.03 -9.96 -26.43
CA LYS A 660 24.25 -10.71 -27.43
C LYS A 660 22.78 -10.49 -27.14
N LEU A 661 22.15 -9.64 -27.95
CA LEU A 661 20.78 -9.17 -27.77
C LEU A 661 19.92 -9.53 -28.99
N SER A 662 18.97 -10.43 -28.77
CA SER A 662 17.84 -10.71 -29.65
C SER A 662 16.83 -9.56 -29.60
N PRO A 663 16.32 -9.05 -30.74
CA PRO A 663 15.13 -8.18 -30.74
C PRO A 663 13.93 -8.82 -30.02
N GLU A 664 13.83 -10.14 -30.07
CA GLU A 664 12.81 -10.95 -29.38
C GLU A 664 12.87 -10.81 -27.86
N ASP A 665 14.05 -10.59 -27.27
CA ASP A 665 14.22 -10.37 -25.82
C ASP A 665 13.71 -8.98 -25.37
N PHE A 666 13.60 -8.03 -26.31
CA PHE A 666 12.98 -6.73 -26.09
C PHE A 666 11.48 -6.77 -26.35
N ILE A 667 10.99 -7.60 -27.30
CA ILE A 667 9.55 -7.78 -27.52
C ILE A 667 8.91 -8.50 -26.31
N GLN A 668 9.53 -9.59 -25.84
CA GLN A 668 9.03 -10.42 -24.74
C GLN A 668 8.81 -9.65 -23.41
N VAL A 669 9.50 -8.53 -23.18
CA VAL A 669 9.28 -7.74 -21.96
C VAL A 669 7.88 -7.09 -21.93
N PHE A 670 7.31 -6.82 -23.10
CA PHE A 670 5.99 -6.18 -23.26
C PHE A 670 4.83 -7.18 -23.28
N ASP A 671 5.10 -8.49 -23.45
CA ASP A 671 4.05 -9.52 -23.51
C ASP A 671 3.15 -9.52 -22.27
N LEU A 672 3.74 -9.46 -21.06
CA LEU A 672 2.97 -9.48 -19.81
C LEU A 672 2.17 -8.19 -19.56
N PRO A 673 2.72 -6.96 -19.73
CA PRO A 673 1.92 -5.73 -19.73
C PRO A 673 0.73 -5.77 -20.69
N VAL A 674 0.98 -6.15 -21.95
CA VAL A 674 -0.06 -6.19 -22.99
C VAL A 674 -1.09 -7.28 -22.71
N GLN A 675 -0.68 -8.44 -22.20
CA GLN A 675 -1.59 -9.47 -21.73
C GLN A 675 -2.47 -8.96 -20.58
N GLN A 676 -1.93 -8.19 -19.63
CA GLN A 676 -2.74 -7.62 -18.55
C GLN A 676 -3.77 -6.60 -19.05
N LEU A 677 -3.40 -5.74 -20.00
CA LEU A 677 -4.33 -4.84 -20.69
C LEU A 677 -5.47 -5.63 -21.37
N GLY A 678 -5.15 -6.69 -22.12
CA GLY A 678 -6.17 -7.57 -22.72
C GLY A 678 -7.03 -8.33 -21.70
N GLU A 679 -6.45 -8.73 -20.57
CA GLU A 679 -7.16 -9.39 -19.46
C GLU A 679 -8.06 -8.45 -18.65
N GLN A 680 -7.93 -7.12 -18.77
CA GLN A 680 -8.87 -6.17 -18.16
C GLN A 680 -10.27 -6.29 -18.77
N PHE A 681 -10.40 -6.58 -20.07
CA PHE A 681 -11.71 -6.59 -20.75
C PHE A 681 -12.09 -7.95 -21.39
N SER A 682 -11.38 -9.05 -21.09
CA SER A 682 -11.77 -10.39 -21.55
C SER A 682 -12.89 -11.00 -20.70
N SER A 683 -14.14 -10.88 -21.17
CA SER A 683 -15.35 -11.38 -20.50
C SER A 683 -15.48 -12.93 -20.47
N THR A 684 -14.53 -13.68 -21.03
CA THR A 684 -14.65 -15.14 -21.20
C THR A 684 -14.50 -15.93 -19.89
N ASN A 685 -15.62 -16.40 -19.33
CA ASN A 685 -15.63 -17.26 -18.13
C ASN A 685 -14.81 -18.57 -18.27
N LYS A 686 -14.45 -18.99 -19.50
CA LYS A 686 -13.53 -20.11 -19.73
C LYS A 686 -12.08 -19.80 -19.29
N SER A 687 -11.62 -18.55 -19.39
CA SER A 687 -10.23 -18.15 -19.09
C SER A 687 -9.98 -17.83 -17.60
N LYS A 688 -10.98 -17.35 -16.85
CA LYS A 688 -10.82 -17.00 -15.43
C LYS A 688 -10.33 -18.19 -14.58
N SER A 689 -9.28 -17.94 -13.78
CA SER A 689 -8.77 -18.88 -12.77
C SER A 689 -9.87 -19.35 -11.81
N ASN A 690 -9.79 -20.59 -11.34
CA ASN A 690 -10.71 -21.16 -10.35
C ASN A 690 -10.74 -20.36 -9.04
N PHE A 691 -9.63 -19.71 -8.67
CA PHE A 691 -9.58 -18.76 -7.55
C PHE A 691 -10.55 -17.58 -7.78
N ILE A 692 -10.48 -16.93 -8.94
CA ILE A 692 -11.34 -15.79 -9.29
C ILE A 692 -12.81 -16.23 -9.32
N LYS A 693 -13.12 -17.38 -9.93
CA LYS A 693 -14.48 -17.95 -9.95
C LYS A 693 -15.04 -18.19 -8.54
N LYS A 694 -14.24 -18.77 -7.64
CA LYS A 694 -14.61 -18.99 -6.24
C LYS A 694 -14.81 -17.65 -5.50
N LEU A 695 -13.94 -16.68 -5.72
CA LEU A 695 -14.04 -15.34 -5.12
C LEU A 695 -15.27 -14.57 -5.60
N GLN A 696 -15.56 -14.53 -6.91
CA GLN A 696 -16.77 -13.91 -7.47
C GLN A 696 -18.05 -14.58 -6.93
N SER A 697 -18.05 -15.91 -6.77
CA SER A 697 -19.17 -16.65 -6.15
C SER A 697 -19.37 -16.29 -4.67
N ILE A 698 -18.29 -16.05 -3.92
CA ILE A 698 -18.35 -15.62 -2.52
C ILE A 698 -18.80 -14.15 -2.40
N HIS A 699 -18.30 -13.24 -3.26
CA HIS A 699 -18.77 -11.85 -3.31
C HIS A 699 -20.29 -11.79 -3.52
N ARG A 700 -20.83 -12.54 -4.50
CA ARG A 700 -22.29 -12.65 -4.76
C ARG A 700 -23.13 -13.18 -3.60
N ARG A 701 -22.53 -13.90 -2.64
CA ARG A 701 -23.21 -14.29 -1.40
C ARG A 701 -23.22 -13.13 -0.40
N TYR A 702 -22.09 -12.45 -0.24
CA TYR A 702 -21.98 -11.28 0.65
C TYR A 702 -22.80 -10.09 0.17
N GLU A 703 -22.98 -9.89 -1.15
CA GLU A 703 -23.92 -8.89 -1.69
C GLU A 703 -25.36 -9.14 -1.22
N LYS A 704 -25.84 -10.39 -1.29
CA LYS A 704 -27.18 -10.75 -0.80
C LYS A 704 -27.31 -10.58 0.72
N ILE A 705 -26.24 -10.87 1.48
CA ILE A 705 -26.21 -10.64 2.93
C ILE A 705 -26.22 -9.13 3.23
N GLY A 706 -25.48 -8.32 2.46
CA GLY A 706 -25.45 -6.87 2.56
C GLY A 706 -26.81 -6.23 2.26
N ALA A 707 -27.51 -6.69 1.21
CA ALA A 707 -28.87 -6.23 0.89
C ALA A 707 -29.88 -6.56 2.00
N LEU A 708 -29.79 -7.75 2.61
CA LEU A 708 -30.60 -8.11 3.79
C LEU A 708 -30.27 -7.23 5.01
N ARG A 709 -28.98 -6.98 5.25
CA ARG A 709 -28.50 -6.13 6.35
C ARG A 709 -28.92 -4.67 6.18
N LYS A 710 -28.87 -4.16 4.96
CA LYS A 710 -29.32 -2.81 4.57
C LYS A 710 -30.78 -2.61 4.95
N LYS A 711 -31.67 -3.54 4.59
CA LYS A 711 -33.09 -3.53 5.01
C LYS A 711 -33.29 -3.58 6.53
N GLN A 712 -32.43 -4.29 7.27
CA GLN A 712 -32.44 -4.29 8.74
C GLN A 712 -31.87 -3.02 9.37
N TRP A 713 -31.08 -2.24 8.63
CA TRP A 713 -30.50 -0.96 9.05
C TRP A 713 -31.38 0.22 8.67
N GLU A 714 -32.07 0.19 7.54
CA GLU A 714 -33.08 1.18 7.12
C GLU A 714 -34.11 1.42 8.25
N LEU A 715 -34.64 0.33 8.84
CA LEU A 715 -35.52 0.35 10.02
C LEU A 715 -34.94 1.04 11.28
N LYS A 716 -33.63 1.30 11.32
CA LYS A 716 -32.91 1.98 12.42
C LYS A 716 -32.36 3.35 12.00
N GLU A 717 -32.49 3.72 10.74
CA GLU A 717 -31.88 4.93 10.15
C GLU A 717 -32.92 6.03 9.84
N ASN A 718 -34.19 5.82 10.20
CA ASN A 718 -35.29 6.80 10.10
C ASN A 718 -34.95 8.20 10.66
N THR A 719 -33.98 8.31 11.58
CA THR A 719 -33.39 9.57 12.04
C THR A 719 -31.87 9.47 12.02
N ALA A 720 -31.19 10.39 11.33
CA ALA A 720 -29.73 10.42 11.19
C ALA A 720 -29.04 10.91 12.49
N ASN A 721 -28.89 10.01 13.46
CA ASN A 721 -28.24 10.31 14.73
C ASN A 721 -26.71 10.41 14.59
N VAL A 722 -26.16 11.61 14.76
CA VAL A 722 -24.71 11.86 14.79
C VAL A 722 -24.21 11.84 16.23
N TYR A 723 -23.06 11.22 16.48
CA TYR A 723 -22.41 11.16 17.78
C TYR A 723 -22.04 12.58 18.25
N ARG A 724 -22.52 12.94 19.43
CA ARG A 724 -22.06 14.09 20.20
C ARG A 724 -21.58 13.59 21.57
N PRO A 725 -20.47 14.12 22.12
CA PRO A 725 -20.12 13.89 23.51
C PRO A 725 -21.30 14.28 24.43
N LYS A 726 -21.53 13.52 25.50
CA LYS A 726 -22.59 13.88 26.47
C LYS A 726 -22.21 15.10 27.32
N TYR A 727 -20.91 15.34 27.45
CA TYR A 727 -20.33 16.46 28.17
C TYR A 727 -19.27 17.09 27.28
N GLU A 728 -19.35 18.41 27.13
CA GLU A 728 -18.26 19.25 26.68
C GLU A 728 -17.52 19.71 27.95
N PHE A 729 -16.19 19.71 27.92
CA PHE A 729 -15.30 19.90 29.07
C PHE A 729 -14.26 20.97 28.76
#